data_AF-A0A812Q2K5-F1
#
_entry.id   AF-A0A812Q2K5-F1
#
_cell.length_a   1.000
_cell.length_b   1.000
_cell.length_c   1.000
_cell.angle_alpha   90.00
_cell.angle_beta   90.00
_cell.angle_gamma   90.00
#
_symmetry.space_group_name_H-M   'P 1'
#
loop_
_entity.id
_entity.type
_entity.pdbx_description
1 polymer ?
#
loop_
_entity_poly.entity_id
_entity_poly.type
_entity_poly.pdbx_seq_one_letter_code
_entity_poly.pdbx_strand_id
1 'polypeptide(L)'
;MAIEIHEHFDHLEARLSALEGLDVRVQVLEKMLQISETNGKLVDVINAAHASQALEMVEVRFVSESSVDEPCGANEFMSDPPSESSTDSQKSKSTYDPELSIPPSDKHIRKRITMPFVDYVDEKVLDVQTQEYYRFGESTWDLFLFIGTGALGPLGSLQTFLLAVISMTMQIVFTGIAWYNFLSPEVDEDTIRDAFRWRRSAGHALTQYDPLSKSSLAERVCALDKSLPTSGIQMALYENIIRYLKPKAEGVESFFTGERLCLVALLCWYLMVAKEVGHGLALHRGIMATPLGQTRINSRENPFTLVMHYRLISVSGWRKVASAVLLVYRLLAAAALIYVGTFFLVYTIDVTELILNAVALAIILDIDDLLFDALATTPGRHLVNQMDPLPMKSWPRVRGADVKSMSMLVLIPVAMMIVYLNMLAPMVATLDSAKDAMCGGNLQFVWNTDQRNVVLFSPTQGDGWKDGGYELQSKAIDEAEMLSLSDASSGTAWGIWLGSVDALSETSILPLEQSVDVFNPRCADLGDTEPLRNYLREFLGNESLMGCDDARPYCGLMDGRNGKGFAARMLCSDTCGCNDPAGEVMQIAGCPYGLGRSCWSSSSFLQSLESYACEEKSAAELRSDARWSRWVESIRAIGEATDTATEGKEEALLTAQAMWDHGCAFGENLTQMNVTWGSCFSWRFDWGLKTVEAFCPSTCGCDSGNLDSGCPRPAGRNCGTVAECVFTSGRYYCPDAYPNFDGIADVHLDDVDAFVQSRTQIMQALQKTLASLTGNGVLPEHVLITQRAPPSGQIRLARRLAKKEYEYTIFLLSEDTNETSARDALGWMTTRTQRVNTVFSRNLLALGIPAEGADLEIEISAKGSAPSTPSPSPPGDTTSPKP
;
A
#
# COMPACT_ATOMS: atom_id res chain seq x y z
N MET A 1 9.84 -44.79 25.29
CA MET A 1 10.50 -44.69 23.97
C MET A 1 10.04 -45.79 23.00
N ALA A 2 10.51 -47.04 23.03
CA ALA A 2 10.08 -48.05 22.02
C ALA A 2 8.58 -48.44 22.08
N ILE A 3 8.02 -48.56 23.28
CA ILE A 3 6.58 -48.84 23.50
C ILE A 3 5.71 -47.61 23.18
N GLU A 4 6.22 -46.44 23.56
CA GLU A 4 5.62 -45.10 23.40
C GLU A 4 5.52 -44.68 21.91
N ILE A 5 6.44 -45.15 21.07
CA ILE A 5 6.36 -45.03 19.60
C ILE A 5 5.28 -45.96 19.03
N HIS A 6 4.98 -47.10 19.68
CA HIS A 6 3.98 -48.05 19.21
C HIS A 6 2.56 -47.54 19.50
N GLU A 7 2.29 -47.05 20.72
CA GLU A 7 1.01 -46.40 21.07
C GLU A 7 0.71 -45.18 20.17
N HIS A 8 1.74 -44.41 19.81
CA HIS A 8 1.58 -43.31 18.84
C HIS A 8 1.28 -43.79 17.41
N PHE A 9 1.74 -44.98 17.02
CA PHE A 9 1.46 -45.55 15.70
C PHE A 9 0.02 -46.08 15.61
N ASP A 10 -0.44 -46.79 16.64
CA ASP A 10 -1.83 -47.29 16.73
C ASP A 10 -2.83 -46.11 16.74
N HIS A 11 -2.50 -45.01 17.43
CA HIS A 11 -3.31 -43.78 17.42
C HIS A 11 -3.26 -43.05 16.05
N LEU A 12 -2.22 -43.25 15.25
CA LEU A 12 -2.14 -42.73 13.88
C LEU A 12 -2.97 -43.57 12.90
N GLU A 13 -2.94 -44.89 13.03
CA GLU A 13 -3.70 -45.84 12.21
C GLU A 13 -5.22 -45.74 12.47
N ALA A 14 -5.61 -45.49 13.73
CA ALA A 14 -6.98 -45.10 14.10
C ALA A 14 -7.44 -43.76 13.51
N ARG A 15 -6.51 -42.84 13.17
CA ARG A 15 -6.82 -41.58 12.46
C ARG A 15 -6.81 -41.73 10.94
N LEU A 16 -6.02 -42.65 10.39
CA LEU A 16 -5.99 -42.97 8.96
C LEU A 16 -7.23 -43.75 8.50
N SER A 17 -7.74 -44.67 9.32
CA SER A 17 -9.01 -45.35 9.06
C SER A 17 -10.23 -44.39 9.08
N ALA A 18 -10.16 -43.29 9.83
CA ALA A 18 -11.17 -42.22 9.77
C ALA A 18 -11.13 -41.42 8.44
N LEU A 19 -10.02 -41.44 7.70
CA LEU A 19 -9.89 -40.80 6.38
C LEU A 19 -10.47 -41.63 5.23
N GLU A 20 -10.64 -42.95 5.38
CA GLU A 20 -11.33 -43.79 4.37
C GLU A 20 -12.81 -43.40 4.21
N GLY A 21 -13.43 -42.82 5.25
CA GLY A 21 -14.77 -42.22 5.16
C GLY A 21 -14.86 -40.95 4.30
N LEU A 22 -13.72 -40.32 3.98
CA LEU A 22 -13.67 -39.11 3.17
C LEU A 22 -13.85 -39.40 1.67
N ASP A 23 -13.32 -40.53 1.18
CA ASP A 23 -13.40 -40.91 -0.23
C ASP A 23 -14.85 -41.16 -0.68
N VAL A 24 -15.66 -41.76 0.20
CA VAL A 24 -17.11 -41.93 0.00
C VAL A 24 -17.83 -40.57 -0.08
N ARG A 25 -17.42 -39.57 0.71
CA ARG A 25 -17.98 -38.22 0.65
C ARG A 25 -17.58 -37.47 -0.62
N VAL A 26 -16.35 -37.63 -1.10
CA VAL A 26 -15.87 -37.06 -2.37
C VAL A 26 -16.63 -37.65 -3.56
N GLN A 27 -16.81 -38.98 -3.63
CA GLN A 27 -17.59 -39.63 -4.70
C GLN A 27 -19.07 -39.21 -4.73
N VAL A 28 -19.66 -38.85 -3.58
CA VAL A 28 -21.02 -38.28 -3.52
C VAL A 28 -21.05 -36.85 -4.06
N LEU A 29 -20.05 -36.03 -3.74
CA LEU A 29 -19.91 -34.65 -4.25
C LEU A 29 -19.66 -34.62 -5.78
N GLU A 30 -18.80 -35.49 -6.31
CA GLU A 30 -18.61 -35.61 -7.77
C GLU A 30 -19.89 -36.01 -8.50
N LYS A 31 -20.68 -36.93 -7.94
CA LYS A 31 -22.00 -37.29 -8.50
C LYS A 31 -23.01 -36.14 -8.44
N MET A 32 -22.99 -35.32 -7.38
CA MET A 32 -23.85 -34.14 -7.31
C MET A 32 -23.46 -33.09 -8.37
N LEU A 33 -22.16 -32.89 -8.61
CA LEU A 33 -21.66 -32.00 -9.67
C LEU A 33 -22.06 -32.49 -11.08
N GLN A 34 -21.89 -33.78 -11.40
CA GLN A 34 -22.30 -34.33 -12.70
C GLN A 34 -23.81 -34.23 -12.97
N ILE A 35 -24.65 -34.33 -11.93
CA ILE A 35 -26.11 -34.14 -12.05
C ILE A 35 -26.44 -32.66 -12.29
N SER A 36 -25.69 -31.72 -11.70
CA SER A 36 -25.87 -30.28 -11.91
C SER A 36 -25.55 -29.83 -13.34
N GLU A 37 -24.56 -30.44 -14.01
CA GLU A 37 -24.17 -30.04 -15.37
C GLU A 37 -25.10 -30.58 -16.46
N THR A 38 -25.88 -31.63 -16.19
CA THR A 38 -26.60 -32.38 -17.26
C THR A 38 -28.10 -32.08 -17.38
N ASN A 39 -28.74 -31.41 -16.43
CA ASN A 39 -30.15 -30.99 -16.56
C ASN A 39 -30.46 -29.65 -15.89
N GLY A 40 -30.66 -28.60 -16.69
CA GLY A 40 -31.01 -27.25 -16.24
C GLY A 40 -32.44 -27.10 -15.71
N LYS A 41 -32.77 -27.75 -14.58
CA LYS A 41 -34.00 -27.49 -13.80
C LYS A 41 -33.72 -27.41 -12.29
N LEU A 42 -33.83 -26.20 -11.77
CA LEU A 42 -33.59 -25.78 -10.37
C LEU A 42 -34.43 -26.54 -9.31
N VAL A 43 -35.47 -27.26 -9.70
CA VAL A 43 -36.45 -27.89 -8.79
C VAL A 43 -35.91 -29.18 -8.15
N ASP A 44 -35.07 -29.95 -8.84
CA ASP A 44 -34.57 -31.23 -8.30
C ASP A 44 -33.42 -31.04 -7.30
N VAL A 45 -32.67 -29.93 -7.41
CA VAL A 45 -31.61 -29.55 -6.46
C VAL A 45 -32.19 -29.25 -5.06
N ILE A 46 -33.36 -28.62 -4.99
CA ILE A 46 -34.04 -28.31 -3.72
C ILE A 46 -34.50 -29.59 -3.01
N ASN A 47 -34.98 -30.58 -3.78
CA ASN A 47 -35.39 -31.88 -3.23
C ASN A 47 -34.18 -32.70 -2.72
N ALA A 48 -33.02 -32.59 -3.36
CA ALA A 48 -31.78 -33.21 -2.88
C ALA A 48 -31.25 -32.53 -1.59
N ALA A 49 -31.32 -31.21 -1.48
CA ALA A 49 -30.95 -30.48 -0.27
C ALA A 49 -31.83 -30.87 0.94
N HIS A 50 -33.13 -31.06 0.74
CA HIS A 50 -34.04 -31.58 1.77
C HIS A 50 -33.72 -33.02 2.21
N ALA A 51 -33.15 -33.86 1.34
CA ALA A 51 -32.68 -35.19 1.71
C ALA A 51 -31.41 -35.13 2.59
N SER A 52 -30.55 -34.11 2.43
CA SER A 52 -29.38 -33.89 3.29
C SER A 52 -29.78 -33.50 4.73
N GLN A 53 -30.77 -32.61 4.89
CA GLN A 53 -31.27 -32.24 6.22
C GLN A 53 -31.97 -33.39 6.98
N ALA A 54 -32.44 -34.42 6.27
CA ALA A 54 -32.99 -35.62 6.90
C ALA A 54 -31.92 -36.55 7.50
N LEU A 55 -30.66 -36.43 7.06
CA LEU A 55 -29.52 -37.21 7.58
C LEU A 55 -28.93 -36.62 8.87
N GLU A 56 -28.84 -35.29 8.99
CA GLU A 56 -28.37 -34.63 10.22
C GLU A 56 -29.28 -34.91 11.44
N MET A 57 -30.58 -35.13 11.23
CA MET A 57 -31.52 -35.48 12.31
C MET A 57 -31.41 -36.94 12.80
N VAL A 58 -30.54 -37.77 12.21
CA VAL A 58 -30.29 -39.14 12.69
C VAL A 58 -29.11 -39.19 13.67
N GLU A 59 -28.12 -38.31 13.53
CA GLU A 59 -26.88 -38.36 14.33
C GLU A 59 -27.05 -37.83 15.77
N VAL A 60 -28.04 -36.95 16.00
CA VAL A 60 -28.40 -36.42 17.34
C VAL A 60 -29.03 -37.49 18.26
N ARG A 61 -29.24 -38.73 17.78
CA ARG A 61 -29.93 -39.80 18.53
C ARG A 61 -29.05 -40.94 19.04
N PHE A 62 -27.72 -40.86 18.89
CA PHE A 62 -26.81 -41.96 19.28
C PHE A 62 -25.92 -41.70 20.51
N VAL A 63 -26.06 -40.55 21.20
CA VAL A 63 -25.30 -40.24 22.44
C VAL A 63 -26.23 -39.76 23.56
N SER A 64 -27.19 -40.60 23.95
CA SER A 64 -27.97 -40.41 25.19
C SER A 64 -28.70 -41.68 25.63
N GLU A 65 -27.98 -42.75 26.01
CA GLU A 65 -28.48 -43.79 26.95
C GLU A 65 -27.37 -44.78 27.34
N SER A 66 -26.82 -44.66 28.56
CA SER A 66 -26.44 -45.80 29.42
C SER A 66 -25.93 -45.31 30.79
N SER A 67 -26.84 -44.91 31.67
CA SER A 67 -26.63 -45.04 33.11
C SER A 67 -27.14 -46.42 33.58
N VAL A 68 -26.67 -46.89 34.75
CA VAL A 68 -27.33 -47.79 35.74
C VAL A 68 -26.40 -48.90 36.32
N ASP A 69 -26.27 -48.86 37.65
CA ASP A 69 -25.96 -49.87 38.70
C ASP A 69 -24.58 -50.55 38.93
N GLU A 70 -24.01 -50.20 40.11
CA GLU A 70 -23.56 -51.02 41.28
C GLU A 70 -23.44 -52.58 41.19
N PRO A 71 -22.58 -53.27 42.02
CA PRO A 71 -22.43 -53.02 43.47
C PRO A 71 -21.08 -53.32 44.22
N CYS A 72 -20.98 -52.72 45.43
CA CYS A 72 -20.35 -53.16 46.70
C CYS A 72 -19.15 -54.15 46.78
N GLY A 73 -18.11 -53.81 47.58
CA GLY A 73 -17.32 -54.83 48.31
C GLY A 73 -15.95 -54.50 48.94
N ALA A 74 -15.94 -53.99 50.19
CA ALA A 74 -14.94 -54.19 51.28
C ALA A 74 -13.46 -53.69 51.22
N ASN A 75 -13.14 -52.80 52.19
CA ASN A 75 -11.95 -52.66 53.07
C ASN A 75 -10.51 -53.02 52.58
N GLU A 76 -9.53 -52.12 52.81
CA GLU A 76 -8.77 -52.03 54.09
C GLU A 76 -7.78 -50.83 54.20
N PHE A 77 -7.71 -50.27 55.42
CA PHE A 77 -6.54 -49.70 56.15
C PHE A 77 -5.77 -48.41 55.77
N MET A 78 -5.67 -47.55 56.81
CA MET A 78 -4.61 -46.58 57.20
C MET A 78 -4.14 -45.49 56.20
N SER A 79 -3.80 -44.25 56.60
CA SER A 79 -4.07 -43.41 57.79
C SER A 79 -3.23 -42.13 57.63
N ASP A 80 -3.86 -40.98 57.39
CA ASP A 80 -3.19 -39.68 57.54
C ASP A 80 -2.93 -39.33 59.02
N PRO A 81 -1.98 -38.44 59.29
CA PRO A 81 -2.20 -37.42 60.31
C PRO A 81 -1.98 -35.98 59.76
N PRO A 82 -2.70 -34.98 60.28
CA PRO A 82 -2.84 -33.69 59.63
C PRO A 82 -1.82 -32.64 60.09
N SER A 83 -1.80 -31.53 59.35
CA SER A 83 -1.40 -30.20 59.82
C SER A 83 -2.11 -29.80 61.11
N GLU A 84 -1.44 -29.05 61.99
CA GLU A 84 -2.09 -27.87 62.59
C GLU A 84 -1.10 -26.83 63.12
N SER A 85 -1.54 -25.58 63.10
CA SER A 85 -0.91 -24.41 63.71
C SER A 85 -1.43 -24.18 65.14
N SER A 86 -0.73 -23.41 65.97
CA SER A 86 -1.27 -22.23 66.69
C SER A 86 -0.44 -21.79 67.90
N THR A 87 -0.83 -20.65 68.45
CA THR A 87 -0.17 -19.76 69.42
C THR A 87 -0.44 -20.06 70.90
N ASP A 88 0.45 -19.55 71.76
CA ASP A 88 0.24 -19.06 73.14
C ASP A 88 -0.82 -19.68 74.07
N SER A 89 -0.39 -20.12 75.27
CA SER A 89 -0.92 -19.58 76.53
C SER A 89 -0.19 -20.03 77.81
N GLN A 90 -0.47 -19.33 78.91
CA GLN A 90 0.24 -19.35 80.20
C GLN A 90 -0.14 -20.49 81.18
N LYS A 91 0.65 -20.57 82.27
CA LYS A 91 0.29 -20.84 83.69
C LYS A 91 0.39 -22.27 84.29
N SER A 92 1.47 -22.40 85.08
CA SER A 92 1.45 -22.64 86.55
C SER A 92 1.61 -24.05 87.13
N LYS A 93 2.51 -24.08 88.15
CA LYS A 93 2.51 -24.86 89.40
C LYS A 93 2.80 -26.38 89.41
N SER A 94 3.74 -26.69 90.30
CA SER A 94 3.71 -27.75 91.33
C SER A 94 4.66 -28.93 91.16
N THR A 95 5.77 -28.86 91.91
CA THR A 95 6.21 -29.88 92.89
C THR A 95 6.18 -31.36 92.49
N TYR A 96 7.35 -32.01 92.40
CA TYR A 96 7.73 -33.13 93.29
C TYR A 96 9.22 -33.51 93.10
N ASP A 97 9.96 -33.60 94.21
CA ASP A 97 11.27 -34.31 94.30
C ASP A 97 11.01 -35.80 94.58
N PRO A 98 11.94 -36.72 94.26
CA PRO A 98 12.82 -37.18 95.35
C PRO A 98 14.29 -37.43 94.96
N GLU A 99 15.14 -37.31 95.98
CA GLU A 99 16.56 -37.68 95.95
C GLU A 99 16.81 -39.15 95.58
N LEU A 100 17.94 -39.43 94.92
CA LEU A 100 18.66 -40.69 95.14
C LEU A 100 20.16 -40.46 95.17
N SER A 101 20.80 -40.96 96.23
CA SER A 101 22.22 -40.78 96.56
C SER A 101 23.03 -42.06 96.30
N ILE A 102 24.31 -41.92 95.92
CA ILE A 102 25.33 -42.99 95.93
C ILE A 102 26.76 -42.37 95.85
N PRO A 103 27.81 -43.02 96.41
CA PRO A 103 28.97 -42.31 97.01
C PRO A 103 30.22 -42.20 96.10
N PRO A 104 31.31 -41.52 96.52
CA PRO A 104 32.35 -41.02 95.61
C PRO A 104 33.50 -42.02 95.35
N SER A 105 34.10 -41.96 94.16
CA SER A 105 35.40 -42.60 93.88
C SER A 105 36.26 -41.80 92.90
N ASP A 106 37.47 -41.52 93.39
CA ASP A 106 38.75 -41.14 92.78
C ASP A 106 38.96 -40.02 91.74
N LYS A 107 40.16 -39.43 91.87
CA LYS A 107 40.58 -38.16 91.29
C LYS A 107 41.33 -38.32 89.97
N HIS A 108 40.67 -38.00 88.85
CA HIS A 108 41.39 -37.46 87.69
C HIS A 108 41.21 -35.94 87.62
N ILE A 109 42.32 -35.21 87.54
CA ILE A 109 42.37 -33.75 87.46
C ILE A 109 41.88 -33.30 86.08
N ARG A 110 40.55 -33.26 85.89
CA ARG A 110 39.95 -32.42 84.85
C ARG A 110 40.19 -30.98 85.25
N LYS A 111 41.12 -30.30 84.56
CA LYS A 111 41.12 -28.83 84.48
C LYS A 111 39.78 -28.43 83.85
N ARG A 112 38.81 -28.11 84.71
CA ARG A 112 37.51 -27.56 84.28
C ARG A 112 37.80 -26.18 83.72
N ILE A 113 37.86 -26.09 82.39
CA ILE A 113 37.89 -24.81 81.68
C ILE A 113 36.52 -24.18 81.93
N THR A 114 36.42 -23.39 83.00
CA THR A 114 35.33 -22.44 83.18
C THR A 114 35.44 -21.41 82.07
N MET A 115 34.70 -21.62 80.98
CA MET A 115 34.45 -20.54 80.04
C MET A 115 33.76 -19.42 80.81
N PRO A 116 34.21 -18.16 80.69
CA PRO A 116 33.57 -17.05 81.38
C PRO A 116 32.13 -16.94 80.90
N PHE A 117 31.20 -16.82 81.85
CA PHE A 117 29.81 -16.52 81.54
C PHE A 117 29.76 -15.08 81.01
N VAL A 118 29.32 -14.91 79.77
CA VAL A 118 29.26 -13.60 79.11
C VAL A 118 27.87 -13.03 79.34
N ASP A 119 27.72 -12.19 80.36
CA ASP A 119 26.44 -11.58 80.75
C ASP A 119 25.89 -10.57 79.73
N TYR A 120 26.71 -10.07 78.79
CA TYR A 120 26.27 -9.16 77.74
C TYR A 120 27.04 -9.35 76.43
N VAL A 121 26.31 -9.46 75.32
CA VAL A 121 26.88 -9.67 73.98
C VAL A 121 27.02 -8.33 73.26
N ASP A 122 28.15 -7.66 73.47
CA ASP A 122 28.53 -6.42 72.78
C ASP A 122 28.98 -6.65 71.32
N GLU A 123 28.87 -5.61 70.48
CA GLU A 123 29.40 -5.60 69.09
C GLU A 123 30.86 -6.07 69.04
N LYS A 124 31.69 -5.63 70.00
CA LYS A 124 33.10 -6.04 70.11
C LYS A 124 33.30 -7.51 70.49
N VAL A 125 32.37 -8.10 71.23
CA VAL A 125 32.41 -9.53 71.60
C VAL A 125 32.02 -10.38 70.39
N LEU A 126 30.97 -9.97 69.68
CA LEU A 126 30.57 -10.53 68.39
C LEU A 126 31.70 -10.49 67.37
N ASP A 127 32.36 -9.34 67.16
CA ASP A 127 33.46 -9.19 66.20
C ASP A 127 34.67 -10.09 66.51
N VAL A 128 34.96 -10.36 67.78
CA VAL A 128 36.06 -11.27 68.18
C VAL A 128 35.66 -12.74 68.04
N GLN A 129 34.39 -13.09 68.28
CA GLN A 129 33.91 -14.47 68.16
C GLN A 129 33.58 -14.90 66.72
N THR A 130 33.10 -13.98 65.88
CA THR A 130 32.70 -14.23 64.49
C THR A 130 33.88 -14.16 63.53
N GLN A 131 34.91 -14.98 63.81
CA GLN A 131 35.90 -15.33 62.80
C GLN A 131 35.20 -16.00 61.63
N GLU A 132 35.45 -15.49 60.43
CA GLU A 132 34.91 -16.06 59.21
C GLU A 132 35.72 -17.31 58.81
N TYR A 133 35.00 -18.38 58.51
CA TYR A 133 35.57 -19.66 58.09
C TYR A 133 35.03 -20.04 56.71
N TYR A 134 35.92 -20.40 55.79
CA TYR A 134 35.56 -20.96 54.51
C TYR A 134 35.42 -22.48 54.61
N ARG A 135 34.21 -23.01 54.44
CA ARG A 135 33.97 -24.44 54.30
C ARG A 135 34.16 -24.81 52.83
N PHE A 136 34.91 -25.88 52.57
CA PHE A 136 35.06 -26.41 51.21
C PHE A 136 33.69 -26.85 50.68
N GLY A 137 33.40 -26.51 49.42
CA GLY A 137 32.19 -26.89 48.71
C GLY A 137 32.37 -28.18 47.92
N GLU A 138 31.26 -28.79 47.51
CA GLU A 138 31.21 -29.97 46.63
C GLU A 138 31.48 -29.57 45.17
N SER A 139 32.61 -28.87 44.95
CA SER A 139 33.03 -28.25 43.69
C SER A 139 34.28 -28.91 43.13
N THR A 140 34.34 -29.03 41.80
CA THR A 140 35.55 -29.49 41.10
C THR A 140 36.75 -28.57 41.36
N TRP A 141 36.52 -27.26 41.54
CA TRP A 141 37.59 -26.28 41.81
C TRP A 141 38.23 -26.45 43.19
N ASP A 142 37.45 -26.82 44.20
CA ASP A 142 37.93 -27.11 45.55
C ASP A 142 38.82 -28.37 45.54
N LEU A 143 38.38 -29.40 44.83
CA LEU A 143 39.12 -30.65 44.68
C LEU A 143 40.46 -30.46 43.93
N PHE A 144 40.49 -29.58 42.93
CA PHE A 144 41.70 -29.27 42.15
C PHE A 144 42.90 -28.86 43.02
N LEU A 145 42.64 -28.19 44.14
CA LEU A 145 43.68 -27.74 45.08
C LEU A 145 44.42 -28.88 45.77
N PHE A 146 43.90 -30.10 45.71
CA PHE A 146 44.48 -31.31 46.30
C PHE A 146 45.21 -32.20 45.28
N ILE A 147 45.25 -31.84 43.98
CA ILE A 147 46.00 -32.57 42.93
C ILE A 147 47.47 -32.74 43.35
N GLY A 148 48.00 -33.96 43.24
CA GLY A 148 49.37 -34.28 43.64
C GLY A 148 49.62 -34.23 45.16
N THR A 149 48.57 -34.26 45.98
CA THR A 149 48.70 -34.64 47.40
C THR A 149 48.61 -36.16 47.54
N GLY A 150 49.21 -36.72 48.60
CA GLY A 150 49.12 -38.15 48.90
C GLY A 150 47.69 -38.63 49.20
N ALA A 151 46.76 -37.72 49.49
CA ALA A 151 45.38 -38.06 49.85
C ALA A 151 44.53 -38.54 48.64
N LEU A 152 44.76 -38.00 47.44
CA LEU A 152 44.08 -38.44 46.20
C LEU A 152 44.81 -39.56 45.45
N GLY A 153 46.10 -39.78 45.77
CA GLY A 153 46.98 -40.62 44.97
C GLY A 153 47.21 -40.07 43.54
N PRO A 154 48.02 -40.77 42.72
CA PRO A 154 48.32 -40.32 41.36
C PRO A 154 47.10 -40.41 40.42
N LEU A 155 46.32 -41.49 40.50
CA LEU A 155 45.17 -41.70 39.61
C LEU A 155 44.00 -40.76 39.94
N GLY A 156 43.68 -40.56 41.23
CA GLY A 156 42.66 -39.58 41.65
C GLY A 156 43.06 -38.14 41.31
N SER A 157 44.36 -37.82 41.39
CA SER A 157 44.89 -36.53 40.92
C SER A 157 44.73 -36.34 39.42
N LEU A 158 44.97 -37.37 38.61
CA LEU A 158 44.75 -37.34 37.15
C LEU A 158 43.26 -37.18 36.81
N GLN A 159 42.38 -37.93 37.48
CA GLN A 159 40.93 -37.81 37.28
C GLN A 159 40.40 -36.42 37.65
N THR A 160 40.87 -35.84 38.77
CA THR A 160 40.51 -34.47 39.18
C THR A 160 41.00 -33.43 38.15
N PHE A 161 42.20 -33.62 37.61
CA PHE A 161 42.72 -32.74 36.54
C PHE A 161 41.85 -32.82 35.28
N LEU A 162 41.51 -34.02 34.82
CA LEU A 162 40.63 -34.23 33.68
C LEU A 162 39.23 -33.62 33.93
N LEU A 163 38.69 -33.77 35.13
CA LEU A 163 37.38 -33.21 35.50
C LEU A 163 37.37 -31.67 35.43
N ALA A 164 38.43 -31.01 35.92
CA ALA A 164 38.57 -29.56 35.80
C ALA A 164 38.74 -29.09 34.35
N VAL A 165 39.46 -29.86 33.51
CA VAL A 165 39.58 -29.56 32.06
C VAL A 165 38.22 -29.72 31.36
N ILE A 166 37.45 -30.77 31.68
CA ILE A 166 36.10 -30.98 31.14
C ILE A 166 35.18 -29.84 31.56
N SER A 167 35.16 -29.48 32.86
CA SER A 167 34.39 -28.35 33.39
C SER A 167 34.71 -27.05 32.66
N MET A 168 35.99 -26.71 32.55
CA MET A 168 36.44 -25.51 31.83
C MET A 168 36.02 -25.54 30.36
N THR A 169 36.10 -26.70 29.70
CA THR A 169 35.70 -26.87 28.30
C THR A 169 34.19 -26.70 28.11
N MET A 170 33.37 -27.29 28.98
CA MET A 170 31.91 -27.16 28.92
C MET A 170 31.47 -25.72 29.20
N GLN A 171 32.04 -25.04 30.20
CA GLN A 171 31.78 -23.62 30.46
C GLN A 171 32.14 -22.74 29.25
N ILE A 172 33.29 -22.97 28.61
CA ILE A 172 33.70 -22.24 27.39
C ILE A 172 32.73 -22.50 26.23
N VAL A 173 32.32 -23.76 26.01
CA VAL A 173 31.40 -24.13 24.93
C VAL A 173 30.01 -23.50 25.15
N PHE A 174 29.43 -23.62 26.34
CA PHE A 174 28.11 -23.03 26.63
C PHE A 174 28.14 -21.49 26.57
N THR A 175 29.17 -20.85 27.13
CA THR A 175 29.35 -19.39 27.01
C THR A 175 29.52 -18.96 25.56
N GLY A 176 30.23 -19.75 24.74
CA GLY A 176 30.39 -19.50 23.31
C GLY A 176 29.09 -19.66 22.51
N ILE A 177 28.31 -20.72 22.78
CA ILE A 177 26.98 -20.91 22.18
C ILE A 177 26.09 -19.71 22.51
N ALA A 178 26.04 -19.30 23.78
CA ALA A 178 25.22 -18.18 24.20
C ALA A 178 25.69 -16.85 23.59
N TRP A 179 27.01 -16.63 23.46
CA TRP A 179 27.59 -15.47 22.79
C TRP A 179 27.13 -15.37 21.33
N TYR A 180 27.25 -16.44 20.55
CA TYR A 180 26.96 -16.38 19.10
C TYR A 180 25.47 -16.42 18.74
N ASN A 181 24.58 -16.91 19.62
CA ASN A 181 23.16 -17.07 19.29
C ASN A 181 22.23 -16.06 20.00
N PHE A 182 22.64 -15.48 21.14
CA PHE A 182 21.74 -14.69 22.00
C PHE A 182 22.18 -13.23 22.25
N LEU A 183 23.24 -12.76 21.57
CA LEU A 183 23.66 -11.35 21.61
C LEU A 183 22.92 -10.46 20.59
N SER A 184 22.18 -11.02 19.65
CA SER A 184 21.30 -10.29 18.74
C SER A 184 19.87 -10.25 19.28
N PRO A 185 19.19 -9.08 19.31
CA PRO A 185 17.78 -9.01 19.65
C PRO A 185 16.91 -9.70 18.58
N GLU A 186 15.79 -10.29 19.00
CA GLU A 186 14.80 -10.90 18.08
C GLU A 186 13.98 -9.84 17.33
N VAL A 187 13.76 -8.68 17.95
CA VAL A 187 13.08 -7.52 17.35
C VAL A 187 14.01 -6.32 17.35
N ASP A 188 14.27 -5.79 16.17
CA ASP A 188 15.15 -4.65 15.91
C ASP A 188 14.49 -3.63 14.95
N GLU A 189 15.24 -2.59 14.58
CA GLU A 189 14.76 -1.54 13.66
C GLU A 189 14.45 -2.07 12.24
N ASP A 190 15.16 -3.12 11.79
CA ASP A 190 14.88 -3.77 10.52
C ASP A 190 13.55 -4.55 10.58
N THR A 191 13.26 -5.19 11.72
CA THR A 191 11.97 -5.85 12.01
C THR A 191 10.81 -4.84 12.02
N ILE A 192 11.01 -3.64 12.59
CA ILE A 192 10.02 -2.55 12.54
C ILE A 192 9.75 -2.11 11.09
N ARG A 193 10.81 -1.92 10.29
CA ARG A 193 10.68 -1.55 8.88
C ARG A 193 9.96 -2.63 8.07
N ASP A 194 10.24 -3.91 8.32
CA ASP A 194 9.58 -5.02 7.65
C ASP A 194 8.11 -5.19 8.11
N ALA A 195 7.78 -4.86 9.35
CA ALA A 195 6.39 -4.75 9.81
C ALA A 195 5.61 -3.66 9.07
N PHE A 196 6.16 -2.44 8.94
CA PHE A 196 5.56 -1.38 8.12
C PHE A 196 5.41 -1.80 6.65
N ARG A 197 6.42 -2.47 6.10
CA ARG A 197 6.40 -2.96 4.72
C ARG A 197 5.28 -3.98 4.51
N TRP A 198 5.18 -4.98 5.39
CA TRP A 198 4.12 -5.99 5.37
C TRP A 198 2.73 -5.35 5.46
N ARG A 199 2.54 -4.41 6.39
CA ARG A 199 1.27 -3.72 6.60
C ARG A 199 0.80 -2.98 5.35
N ARG A 200 1.69 -2.18 4.75
CA ARG A 200 1.41 -1.44 3.51
C ARG A 200 1.20 -2.35 2.30
N SER A 201 2.03 -3.39 2.12
CA SER A 201 1.99 -4.24 0.92
C SER A 201 0.94 -5.36 0.94
N ALA A 202 0.55 -5.84 2.13
CA ALA A 202 -0.32 -7.00 2.29
C ALA A 202 -1.42 -6.77 3.33
N GLY A 203 -1.11 -6.17 4.48
CA GLY A 203 -2.06 -5.96 5.58
C GLY A 203 -3.35 -5.22 5.17
N HIS A 204 -3.22 -4.19 4.34
CA HIS A 204 -4.36 -3.42 3.78
C HIS A 204 -4.63 -3.69 2.29
N ALA A 205 -3.98 -4.67 1.66
CA ALA A 205 -4.20 -4.93 0.23
C ALA A 205 -5.58 -5.57 0.01
N LEU A 206 -6.34 -5.07 -0.98
CA LEU A 206 -7.66 -5.65 -1.34
C LEU A 206 -7.57 -7.15 -1.68
N THR A 207 -6.43 -7.63 -2.18
CA THR A 207 -6.18 -9.06 -2.47
C THR A 207 -6.11 -9.94 -1.22
N GLN A 208 -5.99 -9.37 -0.02
CA GLN A 208 -5.99 -10.07 1.27
C GLN A 208 -7.23 -9.70 2.13
N TYR A 209 -8.18 -8.96 1.57
CA TYR A 209 -9.48 -8.70 2.20
C TYR A 209 -10.27 -10.00 2.37
N ASP A 210 -10.87 -10.19 3.55
CA ASP A 210 -11.81 -11.30 3.75
C ASP A 210 -13.25 -10.81 3.57
N PRO A 211 -13.96 -11.23 2.50
CA PRO A 211 -15.33 -10.82 2.25
C PRO A 211 -16.34 -11.41 3.24
N LEU A 212 -15.99 -12.45 3.99
CA LEU A 212 -16.87 -13.09 4.99
C LEU A 212 -16.87 -12.31 6.31
N SER A 213 -15.69 -12.06 6.87
CA SER A 213 -15.56 -11.27 8.11
C SER A 213 -15.66 -9.76 7.89
N LYS A 214 -15.52 -9.30 6.64
CA LYS A 214 -15.47 -7.87 6.25
C LYS A 214 -14.40 -7.12 7.04
N SER A 215 -13.17 -7.64 6.98
CA SER A 215 -12.02 -7.09 7.70
C SER A 215 -10.75 -7.17 6.86
N SER A 216 -9.80 -6.27 7.14
CA SER A 216 -8.48 -6.28 6.51
C SER A 216 -7.61 -7.38 7.12
N LEU A 217 -6.57 -7.82 6.41
CA LEU A 217 -5.60 -8.77 6.94
C LEU A 217 -4.89 -8.19 8.18
N ALA A 218 -4.60 -6.89 8.19
CA ALA A 218 -4.06 -6.18 9.35
C ALA A 218 -5.03 -6.22 10.54
N GLU A 219 -6.31 -5.87 10.34
CA GLU A 219 -7.36 -5.92 11.37
C GLU A 219 -7.46 -7.31 12.01
N ARG A 220 -7.43 -8.38 11.20
CA ARG A 220 -7.46 -9.77 11.68
C ARG A 220 -6.21 -10.18 12.45
N VAL A 221 -5.01 -9.79 11.99
CA VAL A 221 -3.75 -10.05 12.71
C VAL A 221 -3.75 -9.35 14.07
N CYS A 222 -4.18 -8.09 14.12
CA CYS A 222 -4.25 -7.30 15.35
C CYS A 222 -5.39 -7.74 16.30
N ALA A 223 -6.41 -8.41 15.76
CA ALA A 223 -7.45 -9.11 16.52
C ALA A 223 -7.04 -10.52 17.01
N LEU A 224 -5.83 -10.99 16.66
CA LEU A 224 -5.33 -12.34 16.95
C LEU A 224 -6.21 -13.47 16.39
N ASP A 225 -6.72 -13.28 15.17
CA ASP A 225 -7.57 -14.26 14.49
C ASP A 225 -6.79 -15.51 14.05
N LYS A 226 -6.97 -16.59 14.80
CA LYS A 226 -6.32 -17.89 14.56
C LYS A 226 -6.79 -18.62 13.28
N SER A 227 -7.81 -18.11 12.59
CA SER A 227 -8.28 -18.66 11.31
C SER A 227 -7.50 -18.13 10.09
N LEU A 228 -6.50 -17.26 10.30
CA LEU A 228 -5.67 -16.68 9.26
C LEU A 228 -4.82 -17.72 8.50
N PRO A 229 -5.01 -17.90 7.18
CA PRO A 229 -4.17 -18.77 6.36
C PRO A 229 -2.84 -18.11 5.96
N THR A 230 -2.75 -16.78 6.06
CA THR A 230 -1.57 -15.96 5.71
C THR A 230 -1.21 -15.03 6.88
N SER A 231 0.06 -14.59 6.93
CA SER A 231 0.59 -13.70 7.99
C SER A 231 0.59 -14.24 9.43
N GLY A 232 0.60 -15.56 9.60
CA GLY A 232 0.69 -16.19 10.93
C GLY A 232 1.96 -15.84 11.73
N ILE A 233 3.07 -15.49 11.04
CA ILE A 233 4.31 -15.02 11.69
C ILE A 233 4.09 -13.66 12.37
N GLN A 234 3.44 -12.73 11.66
CA GLN A 234 3.12 -11.40 12.17
C GLN A 234 2.12 -11.48 13.33
N MET A 235 1.13 -12.37 13.24
CA MET A 235 0.21 -12.64 14.35
C MET A 235 0.94 -13.21 15.58
N ALA A 236 1.85 -14.18 15.42
CA ALA A 236 2.61 -14.75 16.52
C ALA A 236 3.55 -13.72 17.18
N LEU A 237 4.24 -12.90 16.37
CA LEU A 237 5.08 -11.80 16.84
C LEU A 237 4.27 -10.78 17.64
N TYR A 238 3.13 -10.35 17.10
CA TYR A 238 2.24 -9.41 17.79
C TYR A 238 1.63 -10.01 19.07
N GLU A 239 1.26 -11.30 19.08
CA GLU A 239 0.80 -12.01 20.28
C GLU A 239 1.87 -12.00 21.38
N ASN A 240 3.13 -12.29 21.03
CA ASN A 240 4.25 -12.28 21.97
C ASN A 240 4.51 -10.88 22.54
N ILE A 241 4.51 -9.85 21.68
CA ILE A 241 4.70 -8.45 22.09
C ILE A 241 3.57 -7.99 23.04
N ILE A 242 2.30 -8.26 22.72
CA ILE A 242 1.16 -7.88 23.56
C ILE A 242 1.16 -8.64 24.89
N ARG A 243 1.54 -9.94 24.90
CA ARG A 243 1.69 -10.72 26.14
C ARG A 243 2.82 -10.20 27.03
N TYR A 244 3.90 -9.69 26.45
CA TYR A 244 5.02 -9.09 27.19
C TYR A 244 4.68 -7.70 27.75
N LEU A 245 4.20 -6.78 26.89
CA LEU A 245 3.90 -5.40 27.26
C LEU A 245 2.64 -5.26 28.13
N LYS A 246 1.61 -6.06 27.85
CA LYS A 246 0.25 -5.98 28.45
C LYS A 246 -0.30 -4.54 28.56
N PRO A 247 -0.46 -3.79 27.45
CA PRO A 247 -0.86 -2.39 27.47
C PRO A 247 -2.26 -2.12 28.06
N LYS A 248 -3.11 -3.15 28.22
CA LYS A 248 -4.46 -3.07 28.79
C LYS A 248 -4.57 -3.60 30.23
N ALA A 249 -3.45 -3.93 30.88
CA ALA A 249 -3.46 -4.49 32.24
C ALA A 249 -3.78 -3.41 33.30
N GLU A 250 -4.95 -3.50 33.92
CA GLU A 250 -5.34 -2.63 35.02
C GLU A 250 -5.12 -3.27 36.40
N GLY A 251 -4.93 -2.44 37.43
CA GLY A 251 -4.81 -2.89 38.81
C GLY A 251 -3.62 -3.84 39.04
N VAL A 252 -3.87 -4.98 39.68
CA VAL A 252 -2.83 -5.95 40.07
C VAL A 252 -2.14 -6.58 38.86
N GLU A 253 -2.81 -6.71 37.72
CA GLU A 253 -2.21 -7.32 36.53
C GLU A 253 -1.04 -6.48 35.97
N SER A 254 -1.07 -5.14 36.16
CA SER A 254 0.01 -4.24 35.74
C SER A 254 1.36 -4.48 36.44
N PHE A 255 1.37 -5.25 37.54
CA PHE A 255 2.61 -5.69 38.19
C PHE A 255 3.21 -6.95 37.54
N PHE A 256 2.42 -7.71 36.76
CA PHE A 256 2.80 -8.96 36.11
C PHE A 256 2.99 -8.77 34.60
N THR A 257 3.75 -7.74 34.21
CA THR A 257 4.24 -7.51 32.85
C THR A 257 5.58 -8.23 32.61
N GLY A 258 5.92 -8.47 31.34
CA GLY A 258 7.19 -9.06 30.93
C GLY A 258 8.41 -8.24 31.38
N GLU A 259 8.32 -6.91 31.33
CA GLU A 259 9.36 -6.00 31.85
C GLU A 259 9.67 -6.27 33.34
N ARG A 260 8.63 -6.41 34.18
CA ARG A 260 8.80 -6.68 35.61
C ARG A 260 9.33 -8.09 35.86
N LEU A 261 8.89 -9.07 35.08
CA LEU A 261 9.38 -10.45 35.15
C LEU A 261 10.87 -10.53 34.74
N CYS A 262 11.28 -9.81 33.70
CA CYS A 262 12.68 -9.65 33.29
C CYS A 262 13.54 -9.04 34.42
N LEU A 263 13.05 -7.99 35.09
CA LEU A 263 13.77 -7.39 36.22
C LEU A 263 13.93 -8.36 37.41
N VAL A 264 12.92 -9.18 37.70
CA VAL A 264 13.03 -10.22 38.75
C VAL A 264 14.02 -11.32 38.33
N ALA A 265 14.00 -11.76 37.07
CA ALA A 265 14.93 -12.74 36.54
C ALA A 265 16.38 -12.23 36.56
N LEU A 266 16.63 -10.98 36.15
CA LEU A 266 17.95 -10.33 36.23
C LEU A 266 18.43 -10.18 37.68
N LEU A 267 17.55 -9.86 38.63
CA LEU A 267 17.89 -9.82 40.05
C LEU A 267 18.32 -11.20 40.56
N CYS A 268 17.55 -12.24 40.26
CA CYS A 268 17.91 -13.63 40.60
C CYS A 268 19.24 -14.03 39.93
N TRP A 269 19.44 -13.69 38.66
CA TRP A 269 20.68 -13.94 37.92
C TRP A 269 21.90 -13.29 38.57
N TYR A 270 21.83 -11.99 38.90
CA TYR A 270 22.93 -11.30 39.57
C TYR A 270 23.18 -11.81 40.99
N LEU A 271 22.17 -12.28 41.71
CA LEU A 271 22.34 -12.95 43.00
C LEU A 271 23.07 -14.30 42.85
N MET A 272 22.76 -15.07 41.81
CA MET A 272 23.45 -16.34 41.51
C MET A 272 24.91 -16.12 41.13
N VAL A 273 25.23 -15.12 40.29
CA VAL A 273 26.64 -14.80 40.01
C VAL A 273 27.35 -14.20 41.24
N ALA A 274 26.67 -13.39 42.06
CA ALA A 274 27.23 -12.85 43.29
C ALA A 274 27.54 -13.93 44.34
N LYS A 275 26.74 -15.00 44.42
CA LYS A 275 27.03 -16.24 45.19
C LYS A 275 28.33 -16.86 44.67
N GLU A 276 28.42 -17.11 43.37
CA GLU A 276 29.56 -17.80 42.72
C GLU A 276 30.88 -17.02 42.85
N VAL A 277 30.89 -15.73 42.48
CA VAL A 277 32.03 -14.83 42.70
C VAL A 277 32.39 -14.75 44.19
N GLY A 278 31.38 -14.79 45.06
CA GLY A 278 31.53 -14.84 46.51
C GLY A 278 32.25 -16.10 47.00
N HIS A 279 31.93 -17.27 46.44
CA HIS A 279 32.56 -18.56 46.75
C HIS A 279 34.01 -18.59 46.27
N GLY A 280 34.27 -18.29 44.99
CA GLY A 280 35.63 -18.27 44.43
C GLY A 280 36.58 -17.32 45.18
N LEU A 281 36.10 -16.13 45.55
CA LEU A 281 36.88 -15.18 46.35
C LEU A 281 37.11 -15.66 47.78
N ALA A 282 36.15 -16.34 48.42
CA ALA A 282 36.30 -16.87 49.77
C ALA A 282 37.32 -18.02 49.83
N LEU A 283 37.25 -18.95 48.87
CA LEU A 283 38.22 -20.03 48.66
C LEU A 283 39.65 -19.47 48.55
N HIS A 284 39.85 -18.51 47.64
CA HIS A 284 41.14 -17.87 47.42
C HIS A 284 41.68 -17.16 48.67
N ARG A 285 40.85 -16.41 49.40
CA ARG A 285 41.24 -15.75 50.66
C ARG A 285 41.63 -16.75 51.74
N GLY A 286 40.88 -17.85 51.89
CA GLY A 286 41.21 -18.93 52.83
C GLY A 286 42.59 -19.54 52.52
N ILE A 287 42.86 -19.84 51.26
CA ILE A 287 44.16 -20.37 50.80
C ILE A 287 45.29 -19.36 51.02
N MET A 288 45.07 -18.08 50.74
CA MET A 288 46.07 -17.04 50.98
C MET A 288 46.38 -16.87 52.47
N ALA A 289 45.39 -17.02 53.35
CA ALA A 289 45.54 -16.94 54.81
C ALA A 289 46.32 -18.13 55.41
N THR A 290 46.31 -19.32 54.78
CA THR A 290 47.12 -20.46 55.25
C THR A 290 48.64 -20.15 55.17
N PRO A 291 49.47 -20.63 56.11
CA PRO A 291 50.91 -20.38 56.08
C PRO A 291 51.60 -21.10 54.92
N LEU A 292 52.66 -20.47 54.40
CA LEU A 292 53.45 -21.01 53.29
C LEU A 292 54.29 -22.21 53.77
N GLY A 293 54.18 -23.35 53.09
CA GLY A 293 54.94 -24.56 53.46
C GLY A 293 54.74 -25.71 52.48
N GLN A 294 55.41 -26.85 52.71
CA GLN A 294 55.10 -28.07 51.97
C GLN A 294 53.67 -28.52 52.35
N THR A 295 52.79 -28.72 51.36
CA THR A 295 51.38 -29.02 51.63
C THR A 295 51.20 -30.24 52.53
N ARG A 296 50.62 -30.02 53.72
CA ARG A 296 50.38 -31.05 54.73
C ARG A 296 48.95 -30.96 55.23
N ILE A 297 48.26 -32.09 55.11
CA ILE A 297 46.93 -32.35 55.67
C ILE A 297 47.16 -33.24 56.90
N ASN A 298 46.54 -32.90 58.02
CA ASN A 298 46.61 -33.70 59.23
C ASN A 298 45.24 -34.24 59.60
N SER A 299 45.13 -35.54 59.83
CA SER A 299 43.92 -36.17 60.35
C SER A 299 43.76 -35.84 61.84
N ARG A 300 42.58 -35.36 62.22
CA ARG A 300 42.18 -35.14 63.60
C ARG A 300 40.90 -35.92 63.87
N GLU A 301 40.99 -36.90 64.75
CA GLU A 301 39.83 -37.59 65.27
C GLU A 301 39.08 -36.66 66.24
N ASN A 302 37.77 -36.52 66.08
CA ASN A 302 36.93 -35.77 67.01
C ASN A 302 36.56 -36.68 68.20
N PRO A 303 36.98 -36.34 69.44
CA PRO A 303 36.82 -37.22 70.60
C PRO A 303 35.37 -37.47 71.04
N PHE A 304 34.39 -36.79 70.42
CA PHE A 304 32.96 -36.98 70.70
C PHE A 304 32.20 -37.71 69.60
N THR A 305 32.58 -37.56 68.33
CA THR A 305 31.85 -38.15 67.19
C THR A 305 32.57 -39.34 66.55
N LEU A 306 33.85 -39.58 66.88
CA LEU A 306 34.72 -40.58 66.24
C LEU A 306 34.88 -40.40 64.71
N VAL A 307 34.45 -39.26 64.17
CA VAL A 307 34.63 -38.90 62.76
C VAL A 307 36.03 -38.28 62.58
N MET A 308 36.71 -38.70 61.52
CA MET A 308 38.02 -38.19 61.13
C MET A 308 37.86 -36.93 60.29
N HIS A 309 38.26 -35.78 60.84
CA HIS A 309 38.33 -34.52 60.11
C HIS A 309 39.75 -34.25 59.60
N TYR A 310 39.86 -33.58 58.46
CA TYR A 310 41.14 -33.28 57.80
C TYR A 310 41.47 -31.80 57.90
N ARG A 311 42.56 -31.45 58.59
CA ARG A 311 42.99 -30.06 58.74
C ARG A 311 44.14 -29.70 57.81
N LEU A 312 43.95 -28.67 56.99
CA LEU A 312 45.00 -28.08 56.17
C LEU A 312 45.93 -27.23 57.05
N ILE A 313 47.20 -27.63 57.20
CA ILE A 313 48.15 -26.90 58.08
C ILE A 313 48.93 -25.84 57.31
N SER A 314 49.42 -26.17 56.12
CA SER A 314 50.22 -25.26 55.29
C SER A 314 50.08 -25.61 53.81
N VAL A 315 50.32 -24.63 52.93
CA VAL A 315 50.11 -24.73 51.48
C VAL A 315 51.34 -24.22 50.73
N SER A 316 51.73 -24.93 49.66
CA SER A 316 52.88 -24.56 48.84
C SER A 316 52.62 -23.32 47.97
N GLY A 317 53.67 -22.54 47.70
CA GLY A 317 53.57 -21.35 46.86
C GLY A 317 52.98 -21.62 45.48
N TRP A 318 53.30 -22.78 44.87
CA TRP A 318 52.70 -23.17 43.59
C TRP A 318 51.18 -23.37 43.66
N ARG A 319 50.65 -23.96 44.75
CA ARG A 319 49.20 -24.08 44.95
C ARG A 319 48.53 -22.73 45.20
N LYS A 320 49.23 -21.78 45.83
CA LYS A 320 48.77 -20.39 45.96
C LYS A 320 48.66 -19.71 44.58
N VAL A 321 49.65 -19.88 43.70
CA VAL A 321 49.59 -19.39 42.32
C VAL A 321 48.48 -20.10 41.53
N ALA A 322 48.35 -21.41 41.63
CA ALA A 322 47.27 -22.17 40.98
C ALA A 322 45.88 -21.69 41.43
N SER A 323 45.67 -21.43 42.72
CA SER A 323 44.45 -20.81 43.26
C SER A 323 44.21 -19.40 42.70
N ALA A 324 45.27 -18.60 42.49
CA ALA A 324 45.14 -17.29 41.86
C ALA A 324 44.72 -17.40 40.38
N VAL A 325 45.30 -18.34 39.63
CA VAL A 325 44.93 -18.60 38.22
C VAL A 325 43.50 -19.10 38.11
N LEU A 326 43.07 -20.03 38.99
CA LEU A 326 41.68 -20.49 39.06
C LEU A 326 40.71 -19.37 39.42
N LEU A 327 41.06 -18.48 40.36
CA LEU A 327 40.24 -17.32 40.67
C LEU A 327 40.11 -16.39 39.45
N VAL A 328 41.21 -16.08 38.76
CA VAL A 328 41.17 -15.26 37.55
C VAL A 328 40.30 -15.90 36.47
N TYR A 329 40.41 -17.22 36.28
CA TYR A 329 39.52 -17.97 35.37
C TYR A 329 38.05 -17.85 35.78
N ARG A 330 37.67 -18.17 37.03
CA ARG A 330 36.28 -18.08 37.51
C ARG A 330 35.74 -16.65 37.41
N LEU A 331 36.54 -15.63 37.68
CA LEU A 331 36.14 -14.22 37.52
C LEU A 331 35.94 -13.83 36.05
N LEU A 332 36.77 -14.32 35.13
CA LEU A 332 36.60 -14.07 33.69
C LEU A 332 35.37 -14.81 33.13
N ALA A 333 35.15 -16.07 33.53
CA ALA A 333 33.98 -16.84 33.16
C ALA A 333 32.69 -16.20 33.71
N ALA A 334 32.67 -15.81 34.99
CA ALA A 334 31.55 -15.10 35.61
C ALA A 334 31.30 -13.73 34.96
N ALA A 335 32.33 -12.97 34.58
CA ALA A 335 32.17 -11.71 33.86
C ALA A 335 31.58 -11.89 32.46
N ALA A 336 32.06 -12.91 31.71
CA ALA A 336 31.52 -13.25 30.40
C ALA A 336 30.06 -13.73 30.49
N LEU A 337 29.74 -14.55 31.50
CA LEU A 337 28.38 -15.02 31.75
C LEU A 337 27.45 -13.90 32.24
N ILE A 338 27.89 -12.97 33.10
CA ILE A 338 27.10 -11.77 33.42
C ILE A 338 26.75 -11.05 32.13
N TYR A 339 27.74 -10.74 31.30
CA TYR A 339 27.53 -10.01 30.05
C TYR A 339 26.53 -10.74 29.14
N VAL A 340 26.84 -11.96 28.72
CA VAL A 340 25.98 -12.72 27.79
C VAL A 340 24.61 -13.02 28.39
N GLY A 341 24.55 -13.39 29.68
CA GLY A 341 23.30 -13.71 30.38
C GLY A 341 22.37 -12.50 30.55
N THR A 342 22.93 -11.30 30.75
CA THR A 342 22.14 -10.05 30.75
C THR A 342 21.51 -9.79 29.38
N PHE A 343 22.28 -9.93 28.28
CA PHE A 343 21.75 -9.77 26.93
C PHE A 343 20.67 -10.81 26.62
N PHE A 344 20.93 -12.09 26.92
CA PHE A 344 19.99 -13.18 26.71
C PHE A 344 18.66 -12.97 27.44
N LEU A 345 18.68 -12.55 28.72
CA LEU A 345 17.48 -12.29 29.50
C LEU A 345 16.72 -11.03 29.09
N VAL A 346 17.41 -9.99 28.59
CA VAL A 346 16.76 -8.75 28.13
C VAL A 346 16.16 -8.91 26.73
N TYR A 347 16.76 -9.70 25.85
CA TYR A 347 16.28 -9.90 24.48
C TYR A 347 15.26 -11.03 24.31
N THR A 348 14.97 -11.80 25.37
CA THR A 348 13.88 -12.80 25.36
C THR A 348 12.52 -12.10 25.49
N ILE A 349 11.69 -12.16 24.45
CA ILE A 349 10.33 -11.57 24.44
C ILE A 349 9.28 -12.56 24.99
N ASP A 350 9.48 -13.88 24.84
CA ASP A 350 8.56 -14.86 25.42
C ASP A 350 8.76 -14.96 26.94
N VAL A 351 7.69 -14.64 27.67
CA VAL A 351 7.64 -14.64 29.15
C VAL A 351 7.92 -16.03 29.74
N THR A 352 7.60 -17.11 29.02
CA THR A 352 7.85 -18.50 29.45
C THR A 352 9.32 -18.89 29.27
N GLU A 353 9.90 -18.57 28.11
CA GLU A 353 11.33 -18.77 27.83
C GLU A 353 12.21 -17.93 28.76
N LEU A 354 11.77 -16.73 29.19
CA LEU A 354 12.57 -15.88 30.07
C LEU A 354 12.91 -16.56 31.42
N ILE A 355 11.96 -17.31 31.98
CA ILE A 355 12.20 -18.10 33.21
C ILE A 355 13.13 -19.28 32.90
N LEU A 356 12.90 -20.00 31.79
CA LEU A 356 13.72 -21.14 31.38
C LEU A 356 15.19 -20.71 31.15
N ASN A 357 15.40 -19.58 30.50
CA ASN A 357 16.70 -18.99 30.20
C ASN A 357 17.45 -18.58 31.48
N ALA A 358 16.76 -18.03 32.48
CA ALA A 358 17.35 -17.71 33.78
C ALA A 358 17.84 -18.97 34.52
N VAL A 359 17.08 -20.08 34.44
CA VAL A 359 17.47 -21.37 35.03
C VAL A 359 18.60 -22.04 34.24
N ALA A 360 18.58 -21.98 32.90
CA ALA A 360 19.64 -22.50 32.05
C ALA A 360 20.99 -21.82 32.33
N LEU A 361 21.00 -20.49 32.51
CA LEU A 361 22.18 -19.73 32.91
C LEU A 361 22.71 -20.15 34.29
N ALA A 362 21.83 -20.49 35.24
CA ALA A 362 22.24 -21.02 36.55
C ALA A 362 22.94 -22.38 36.43
N ILE A 363 22.42 -23.28 35.58
CA ILE A 363 23.03 -24.59 35.31
C ILE A 363 24.44 -24.46 34.72
N ILE A 364 24.70 -23.42 33.90
CA ILE A 364 26.04 -23.16 33.33
C ILE A 364 27.03 -22.69 34.40
N LEU A 365 26.57 -21.95 35.43
CA LEU A 365 27.42 -21.59 36.58
C LEU A 365 27.73 -22.83 37.44
N ASP A 366 26.70 -23.55 37.89
CA ASP A 366 26.81 -24.67 38.84
C ASP A 366 27.31 -25.99 38.15
N ILE A 367 27.75 -25.95 36.89
CA ILE A 367 28.17 -27.13 36.11
C ILE A 367 29.38 -27.87 36.73
N ASP A 368 30.26 -27.17 37.44
CA ASP A 368 31.44 -27.79 38.07
C ASP A 368 31.11 -28.53 39.38
N ASP A 369 30.02 -28.13 40.05
CA ASP A 369 29.41 -28.84 41.17
C ASP A 369 28.71 -30.10 40.64
N LEU A 370 27.89 -29.98 39.56
CA LEU A 370 27.27 -31.14 38.90
C LEU A 370 28.29 -32.17 38.41
N LEU A 371 29.41 -31.72 37.84
CA LEU A 371 30.51 -32.59 37.42
C LEU A 371 31.23 -33.26 38.60
N PHE A 372 31.35 -32.57 39.75
CA PHE A 372 31.87 -33.16 40.98
C PHE A 372 30.92 -34.25 41.50
N ASP A 373 29.63 -33.95 41.61
CA ASP A 373 28.59 -34.85 42.11
C ASP A 373 28.28 -36.04 41.20
N ALA A 374 28.61 -35.95 39.90
CA ALA A 374 28.59 -37.08 38.99
C ALA A 374 29.91 -37.88 38.98
N LEU A 375 31.07 -37.21 38.88
CA LEU A 375 32.32 -37.85 38.41
C LEU A 375 33.53 -37.74 39.37
N ALA A 376 33.44 -36.99 40.48
CA ALA A 376 34.54 -36.95 41.45
C ALA A 376 34.71 -38.30 42.16
N THR A 377 35.97 -38.73 42.36
CA THR A 377 36.30 -39.98 43.05
C THR A 377 35.77 -40.02 44.48
N THR A 378 35.37 -41.20 44.97
CA THR A 378 34.88 -41.38 46.35
C THR A 378 35.87 -40.87 47.43
N PRO A 379 37.19 -41.11 47.33
CA PRO A 379 38.16 -40.51 48.25
C PRO A 379 38.23 -38.98 48.15
N GLY A 380 38.03 -38.42 46.95
CA GLY A 380 37.97 -36.97 46.74
C GLY A 380 36.76 -36.32 47.42
N ARG A 381 35.56 -36.90 47.25
CA ARG A 381 34.35 -36.42 47.94
C ARG A 381 34.48 -36.56 49.46
N HIS A 382 34.92 -37.71 49.94
CA HIS A 382 35.13 -37.94 51.37
C HIS A 382 36.21 -37.00 51.94
N LEU A 383 37.26 -36.67 51.18
CA LEU A 383 38.24 -35.68 51.60
C LEU A 383 37.59 -34.31 51.77
N VAL A 384 36.99 -33.77 50.70
CA VAL A 384 36.34 -32.45 50.68
C VAL A 384 35.30 -32.31 51.79
N ASN A 385 34.41 -33.29 51.94
CA ASN A 385 33.30 -33.22 52.91
C ASN A 385 33.76 -33.32 54.38
N GLN A 386 34.97 -33.84 54.63
CA GLN A 386 35.58 -33.95 55.96
C GLN A 386 36.68 -32.92 56.23
N MET A 387 36.94 -31.97 55.32
CA MET A 387 37.91 -30.90 55.56
C MET A 387 37.43 -29.93 56.65
N ASP A 388 38.29 -29.65 57.63
CA ASP A 388 38.12 -28.53 58.57
C ASP A 388 38.07 -27.22 57.76
N PRO A 389 37.16 -26.29 58.09
CA PRO A 389 37.00 -25.06 57.34
C PRO A 389 38.19 -24.11 57.58
N LEU A 390 38.61 -23.40 56.53
CA LEU A 390 39.80 -22.54 56.55
C LEU A 390 39.50 -21.21 57.26
N PRO A 391 40.33 -20.76 58.22
CA PRO A 391 40.17 -19.43 58.79
C PRO A 391 40.51 -18.37 57.72
N MET A 392 39.59 -17.45 57.47
CA MET A 392 39.80 -16.33 56.56
C MET A 392 39.79 -15.00 57.32
N LYS A 393 40.55 -14.02 56.83
CA LYS A 393 40.51 -12.66 57.35
C LYS A 393 39.17 -12.04 56.95
N SER A 394 38.34 -11.73 57.94
CA SER A 394 37.05 -11.08 57.74
C SER A 394 37.19 -9.73 57.04
N TRP A 395 36.12 -9.33 56.36
CA TRP A 395 36.03 -8.00 55.79
C TRP A 395 35.89 -6.96 56.92
N PRO A 396 36.40 -5.73 56.73
CA PRO A 396 36.18 -4.67 57.71
C PRO A 396 34.68 -4.46 57.88
N ARG A 397 34.21 -4.50 59.13
CA ARG A 397 32.80 -4.23 59.45
C ARG A 397 32.66 -2.79 59.91
N VAL A 398 31.53 -2.18 59.59
CA VAL A 398 31.22 -0.79 59.95
C VAL A 398 29.87 -0.79 60.64
N ARG A 399 29.86 -0.60 61.97
CA ARG A 399 28.65 -0.59 62.81
C ARG A 399 27.79 -1.86 62.61
N GLY A 400 28.40 -3.03 62.83
CA GLY A 400 27.78 -4.34 62.62
C GLY A 400 27.53 -4.77 61.16
N ALA A 401 27.65 -3.89 60.16
CA ALA A 401 27.46 -4.24 58.75
C ALA A 401 28.75 -4.73 58.09
N ASP A 402 28.68 -5.86 57.37
CA ASP A 402 29.75 -6.36 56.52
C ASP A 402 29.84 -5.54 55.21
N VAL A 403 31.04 -5.01 54.93
CA VAL A 403 31.34 -4.26 53.70
C VAL A 403 31.09 -5.10 52.43
N LYS A 404 31.27 -6.42 52.44
CA LYS A 404 30.91 -7.27 51.29
C LYS A 404 29.38 -7.24 51.07
N SER A 405 28.59 -7.51 52.11
CA SER A 405 27.12 -7.44 52.03
C SER A 405 26.63 -6.06 51.58
N MET A 406 27.16 -4.97 52.16
CA MET A 406 26.82 -3.61 51.77
C MET A 406 27.24 -3.28 50.33
N SER A 407 28.40 -3.75 49.88
CA SER A 407 28.83 -3.56 48.49
C SER A 407 27.89 -4.26 47.51
N MET A 408 27.41 -5.48 47.81
CA MET A 408 26.46 -6.19 46.95
C MET A 408 25.07 -5.53 46.97
N LEU A 409 24.61 -5.06 48.14
CA LEU A 409 23.33 -4.35 48.28
C LEU A 409 23.29 -3.04 47.47
N VAL A 410 24.43 -2.41 47.21
CA VAL A 410 24.52 -1.21 46.35
C VAL A 410 24.81 -1.59 44.89
N LEU A 411 25.74 -2.51 44.64
CA LEU A 411 26.21 -2.85 43.30
C LEU A 411 25.13 -3.54 42.46
N ILE A 412 24.32 -4.43 43.05
CA ILE A 412 23.26 -5.13 42.30
C ILE A 412 22.17 -4.14 41.84
N PRO A 413 21.56 -3.28 42.70
CA PRO A 413 20.63 -2.26 42.24
C PRO A 413 21.22 -1.25 41.26
N VAL A 414 22.50 -0.87 41.40
CA VAL A 414 23.18 0.01 40.42
C VAL A 414 23.34 -0.68 39.06
N ALA A 415 23.76 -1.95 39.03
CA ALA A 415 23.85 -2.73 37.80
C ALA A 415 22.47 -2.94 37.15
N MET A 416 21.45 -3.24 37.95
CA MET A 416 20.04 -3.32 37.52
C MET A 416 19.57 -2.00 36.90
N MET A 417 19.84 -0.85 37.55
CA MET A 417 19.46 0.47 37.03
C MET A 417 20.19 0.82 35.73
N ILE A 418 21.47 0.46 35.61
CA ILE A 418 22.26 0.65 34.38
C ILE A 418 21.65 -0.17 33.24
N VAL A 419 21.36 -1.46 33.45
CA VAL A 419 20.77 -2.34 32.44
C VAL A 419 19.34 -1.93 32.11
N TYR A 420 18.57 -1.48 33.10
CA TYR A 420 17.23 -0.92 32.87
C TYR A 420 17.29 0.26 31.89
N LEU A 421 18.12 1.27 32.17
CA LEU A 421 18.19 2.48 31.35
C LEU A 421 18.84 2.28 29.97
N ASN A 422 19.84 1.39 29.87
CA ASN A 422 20.64 1.25 28.64
C ASN A 422 20.21 0.07 27.75
N MET A 423 19.41 -0.87 28.25
CA MET A 423 19.03 -2.08 27.51
C MET A 423 17.53 -2.38 27.59
N LEU A 424 16.94 -2.49 28.79
CA LEU A 424 15.55 -2.93 28.90
C LEU A 424 14.56 -1.84 28.46
N ALA A 425 14.73 -0.59 28.90
CA ALA A 425 13.89 0.53 28.49
C ALA A 425 13.90 0.80 26.98
N PRO A 426 15.05 0.86 26.28
CA PRO A 426 15.05 0.99 24.83
C PRO A 426 14.45 -0.24 24.12
N MET A 427 14.70 -1.47 24.60
CA MET A 427 14.08 -2.68 24.06
C MET A 427 12.54 -2.65 24.17
N VAL A 428 12.01 -2.25 25.33
CA VAL A 428 10.55 -2.05 25.53
C VAL A 428 9.99 -0.98 24.58
N ALA A 429 10.71 0.12 24.36
CA ALA A 429 10.31 1.15 23.40
C ALA A 429 10.34 0.64 21.94
N THR A 430 11.30 -0.22 21.58
CA THR A 430 11.35 -0.90 20.27
C THR A 430 10.17 -1.86 20.11
N LEU A 431 9.80 -2.62 21.14
CA LEU A 431 8.61 -3.50 21.10
C LEU A 431 7.31 -2.69 20.95
N ASP A 432 7.18 -1.57 21.65
CA ASP A 432 6.00 -0.70 21.55
C ASP A 432 5.91 -0.04 20.16
N SER A 433 7.06 0.34 19.59
CA SER A 433 7.16 0.84 18.20
C SER A 433 6.82 -0.24 17.17
N ALA A 434 7.22 -1.49 17.38
CA ALA A 434 6.85 -2.63 16.52
C ALA A 434 5.34 -2.97 16.63
N LYS A 435 4.78 -2.88 17.83
CA LYS A 435 3.33 -3.00 18.10
C LYS A 435 2.54 -1.94 17.34
N ASP A 436 2.99 -0.68 17.39
CA ASP A 436 2.33 0.43 16.68
C ASP A 436 2.56 0.37 15.16
N ALA A 437 3.72 -0.08 14.69
CA ALA A 437 3.98 -0.31 13.27
C ALA A 437 3.01 -1.35 12.67
N MET A 438 2.75 -2.46 13.37
CA MET A 438 1.80 -3.48 12.92
C MET A 438 0.34 -3.06 13.12
N CYS A 439 0.00 -2.46 14.26
CA CYS A 439 -1.38 -2.38 14.75
C CYS A 439 -1.83 -1.01 15.29
N GLY A 440 -1.02 0.04 15.16
CA GLY A 440 -1.41 1.43 15.45
C GLY A 440 -2.32 2.02 14.36
N GLY A 441 -2.90 3.19 14.60
CA GLY A 441 -3.76 3.88 13.62
C GLY A 441 -5.05 3.13 13.27
N ASN A 442 -5.64 3.47 12.12
CA ASN A 442 -6.86 2.85 11.63
C ASN A 442 -6.56 1.53 10.90
N LEU A 443 -7.20 0.43 11.32
CA LEU A 443 -7.02 -0.89 10.70
C LEU A 443 -8.15 -1.24 9.70
N GLN A 444 -9.25 -0.47 9.69
CA GLN A 444 -10.52 -0.85 9.07
C GLN A 444 -10.67 -0.33 7.64
N PHE A 445 -9.69 -0.65 6.79
CA PHE A 445 -9.71 -0.35 5.36
C PHE A 445 -8.87 -1.29 4.53
N VAL A 446 -9.17 -1.24 3.23
CA VAL A 446 -8.39 -1.85 2.16
C VAL A 446 -8.13 -0.85 1.04
N TRP A 447 -7.03 -1.06 0.32
CA TRP A 447 -6.63 -0.26 -0.84
C TRP A 447 -6.40 -1.14 -2.07
N ASN A 448 -6.58 -0.54 -3.25
CA ASN A 448 -6.11 -1.08 -4.52
C ASN A 448 -5.65 0.06 -5.44
N THR A 449 -4.92 -0.26 -6.51
CA THR A 449 -4.65 0.66 -7.63
C THR A 449 -5.53 0.32 -8.82
N ASP A 450 -6.09 1.34 -9.48
CA ASP A 450 -6.72 1.15 -10.79
C ASP A 450 -5.69 1.14 -11.93
N GLN A 451 -6.15 0.94 -13.16
CA GLN A 451 -5.29 0.93 -14.36
C GLN A 451 -4.65 2.29 -14.69
N ARG A 452 -5.04 3.39 -14.02
CA ARG A 452 -4.41 4.71 -14.14
C ARG A 452 -3.29 4.92 -13.10
N ASN A 453 -3.02 3.93 -12.25
CA ASN A 453 -2.19 4.02 -11.05
C ASN A 453 -2.71 5.03 -10.01
N VAL A 454 -4.02 5.31 -10.00
CA VAL A 454 -4.67 6.06 -8.92
C VAL A 454 -4.94 5.10 -7.77
N VAL A 455 -4.60 5.52 -6.55
CA VAL A 455 -4.81 4.69 -5.35
C VAL A 455 -6.21 4.96 -4.81
N LEU A 456 -6.98 3.88 -4.70
CA LEU A 456 -8.38 3.89 -4.31
C LEU A 456 -8.55 3.16 -2.97
N PHE A 457 -9.38 3.72 -2.10
CA PHE A 457 -9.59 3.22 -0.73
C PHE A 457 -11.05 2.89 -0.47
N SER A 458 -11.28 1.88 0.37
CA SER A 458 -12.61 1.58 0.89
C SER A 458 -12.55 1.01 2.32
N PRO A 459 -13.44 1.44 3.23
CA PRO A 459 -13.50 0.91 4.59
C PRO A 459 -13.96 -0.55 4.61
N THR A 460 -13.47 -1.34 5.57
CA THR A 460 -13.83 -2.77 5.68
C THR A 460 -15.22 -2.96 6.27
N GLN A 461 -15.61 -2.13 7.25
CA GLN A 461 -16.97 -2.02 7.75
C GLN A 461 -17.54 -0.63 7.43
N GLY A 462 -18.79 -0.60 6.99
CA GLY A 462 -19.46 0.63 6.55
C GLY A 462 -19.88 1.52 7.71
N ASP A 463 -18.94 2.35 8.18
CA ASP A 463 -19.16 3.76 8.51
C ASP A 463 -17.80 4.49 8.52
N GLY A 464 -17.76 5.74 8.04
CA GLY A 464 -16.55 6.31 7.46
C GLY A 464 -15.72 7.25 8.35
N TRP A 465 -14.56 6.76 8.81
CA TRP A 465 -13.23 7.23 8.38
C TRP A 465 -12.69 8.69 8.57
N LYS A 466 -11.35 8.81 8.56
CA LYS A 466 -10.47 10.02 8.56
C LYS A 466 -8.97 9.60 8.61
N ASP A 467 -8.00 10.55 8.70
CA ASP A 467 -6.83 10.66 7.80
C ASP A 467 -5.40 10.93 8.44
N GLY A 468 -4.24 10.53 7.87
CA GLY A 468 -2.90 11.23 8.04
C GLY A 468 -1.54 10.53 7.70
N GLY A 469 -0.79 11.10 6.73
CA GLY A 469 0.34 10.54 5.91
C GLY A 469 1.65 9.97 6.54
N TYR A 470 2.65 9.48 5.77
CA TYR A 470 3.07 9.83 4.38
C TYR A 470 4.00 8.81 3.61
N GLU A 471 3.77 8.56 2.29
CA GLU A 471 4.72 8.35 1.12
C GLU A 471 4.08 7.93 -0.27
N LEU A 472 3.65 8.87 -1.14
CA LEU A 472 2.69 8.77 -2.30
C LEU A 472 1.58 7.71 -2.26
N GLN A 473 1.87 6.43 -2.53
CA GLN A 473 0.92 5.33 -2.30
C GLN A 473 0.72 5.12 -0.80
N SER A 474 1.81 5.08 -0.04
CA SER A 474 1.83 5.37 1.39
C SER A 474 1.42 6.81 1.74
N LYS A 475 1.40 7.82 0.84
CA LYS A 475 0.83 9.15 1.21
C LYS A 475 -0.64 8.98 1.33
N ALA A 476 -1.28 8.32 0.38
CA ALA A 476 -2.70 8.10 0.40
C ALA A 476 -3.11 7.00 1.40
N ILE A 477 -2.32 5.92 1.59
CA ILE A 477 -2.56 4.90 2.64
C ILE A 477 -2.34 5.48 4.02
N ASP A 478 -1.21 6.13 4.29
CA ASP A 478 -1.00 6.73 5.60
C ASP A 478 -1.95 7.95 5.75
N GLU A 479 -2.19 8.79 4.72
CA GLU A 479 -3.26 9.83 4.72
C GLU A 479 -4.61 9.17 4.94
N ALA A 480 -4.76 7.87 4.75
CA ALA A 480 -5.84 7.15 5.36
C ALA A 480 -5.63 6.97 6.89
N GLU A 481 -4.61 6.27 7.37
CA GLU A 481 -4.50 5.74 8.75
C GLU A 481 -4.78 6.62 10.02
N MET A 482 -4.70 7.97 10.03
CA MET A 482 -4.45 8.75 11.28
C MET A 482 -5.55 9.59 12.01
N LEU A 483 -6.79 9.83 11.54
CA LEU A 483 -7.83 10.40 12.46
C LEU A 483 -9.27 9.81 12.32
N SER A 484 -10.30 10.55 12.73
CA SER A 484 -11.50 10.03 13.40
C SER A 484 -12.89 10.18 12.73
N LEU A 485 -13.32 9.26 11.85
CA LEU A 485 -14.73 9.01 11.46
C LEU A 485 -15.67 10.19 11.07
N SER A 486 -15.17 11.38 10.68
CA SER A 486 -16.03 12.58 10.56
C SER A 486 -15.64 13.71 9.59
N ASP A 487 -14.40 13.81 9.11
CA ASP A 487 -13.95 14.86 8.17
C ASP A 487 -13.69 14.30 6.76
N ALA A 488 -13.86 12.99 6.53
CA ALA A 488 -13.65 12.34 5.22
C ALA A 488 -14.54 12.89 4.07
N SER A 489 -15.46 13.80 4.38
CA SER A 489 -16.29 14.55 3.42
C SER A 489 -15.61 15.77 2.80
N SER A 490 -14.47 16.24 3.32
CA SER A 490 -13.77 17.44 2.82
C SER A 490 -12.75 17.17 1.70
N GLY A 491 -12.58 15.92 1.31
CA GLY A 491 -11.59 15.48 0.31
C GLY A 491 -10.21 15.23 0.91
N THR A 492 -9.48 14.27 0.33
CA THR A 492 -8.06 14.01 0.66
C THR A 492 -7.16 14.65 -0.41
N ALA A 493 -5.88 14.82 -0.11
CA ALA A 493 -4.91 15.37 -1.05
C ALA A 493 -4.41 14.35 -2.08
N TRP A 494 -4.41 13.04 -1.76
CA TRP A 494 -3.78 12.01 -2.60
C TRP A 494 -4.62 10.74 -2.86
N GLY A 495 -5.83 10.58 -2.32
CA GLY A 495 -6.68 9.39 -2.50
C GLY A 495 -8.12 9.70 -2.93
N ILE A 496 -8.78 8.73 -3.57
CA ILE A 496 -10.22 8.81 -3.86
C ILE A 496 -10.95 7.71 -3.08
N TRP A 497 -11.87 8.13 -2.21
CA TRP A 497 -12.75 7.25 -1.46
C TRP A 497 -13.92 6.79 -2.30
N LEU A 498 -14.16 5.48 -2.34
CA LEU A 498 -15.33 4.88 -2.98
C LEU A 498 -16.30 4.36 -1.92
N GLY A 499 -17.60 4.57 -2.15
CA GLY A 499 -18.66 4.30 -1.18
C GLY A 499 -18.90 2.83 -0.84
N SER A 500 -18.27 1.89 -1.55
CA SER A 500 -18.27 0.46 -1.21
C SER A 500 -17.03 -0.26 -1.74
N VAL A 501 -16.69 -1.39 -1.11
CA VAL A 501 -15.62 -2.29 -1.55
C VAL A 501 -15.97 -2.91 -2.91
N ASP A 502 -17.26 -3.12 -3.19
CA ASP A 502 -17.72 -3.61 -4.49
C ASP A 502 -17.41 -2.59 -5.60
N ALA A 503 -17.71 -1.31 -5.39
CA ALA A 503 -17.38 -0.24 -6.33
C ALA A 503 -15.87 -0.10 -6.54
N LEU A 504 -15.06 -0.30 -5.49
CA LEU A 504 -13.60 -0.36 -5.58
C LEU A 504 -13.13 -1.53 -6.46
N SER A 505 -13.68 -2.73 -6.22
CA SER A 505 -13.38 -3.94 -6.99
C SER A 505 -13.74 -3.76 -8.47
N GLU A 506 -14.99 -3.40 -8.76
CA GLU A 506 -15.52 -3.16 -10.11
C GLU A 506 -14.72 -2.08 -10.85
N THR A 507 -14.38 -0.97 -10.17
CA THR A 507 -13.57 0.11 -10.76
C THR A 507 -12.15 -0.37 -11.11
N SER A 508 -11.51 -1.12 -10.22
CA SER A 508 -10.10 -1.52 -10.39
C SER A 508 -9.86 -2.44 -11.59
N ILE A 509 -10.89 -3.17 -12.04
CA ILE A 509 -10.83 -4.07 -13.20
C ILE A 509 -11.22 -3.40 -14.53
N LEU A 510 -11.72 -2.16 -14.52
CA LEU A 510 -12.09 -1.46 -15.75
C LEU A 510 -10.87 -1.23 -16.66
N PRO A 511 -10.99 -1.52 -17.98
CA PRO A 511 -10.02 -1.08 -18.98
C PRO A 511 -9.74 0.42 -18.88
N LEU A 512 -8.48 0.82 -19.05
CA LEU A 512 -8.01 2.20 -18.95
C LEU A 512 -8.93 3.23 -19.64
N GLU A 513 -9.37 2.97 -20.87
CA GLU A 513 -10.27 3.86 -21.62
C GLU A 513 -11.65 4.02 -20.98
N GLN A 514 -12.24 2.92 -20.50
CA GLN A 514 -13.52 2.93 -19.79
C GLN A 514 -13.40 3.65 -18.43
N SER A 515 -12.27 3.51 -17.75
CA SER A 515 -11.98 4.26 -16.52
C SER A 515 -11.94 5.78 -16.80
N VAL A 516 -11.27 6.22 -17.87
CA VAL A 516 -11.29 7.65 -18.26
C VAL A 516 -12.72 8.15 -18.52
N ASP A 517 -13.55 7.36 -19.22
CA ASP A 517 -14.94 7.75 -19.54
C ASP A 517 -15.83 7.83 -18.30
N VAL A 518 -15.76 6.82 -17.40
CA VAL A 518 -16.55 6.75 -16.16
C VAL A 518 -16.22 7.92 -15.22
N PHE A 519 -14.95 8.31 -15.13
CA PHE A 519 -14.51 9.38 -14.23
C PHE A 519 -14.52 10.79 -14.85
N ASN A 520 -14.58 10.93 -16.18
CA ASN A 520 -14.78 12.22 -16.84
C ASN A 520 -16.06 12.24 -17.72
N PRO A 521 -17.27 12.05 -17.16
CA PRO A 521 -18.51 11.96 -17.93
C PRO A 521 -18.95 13.30 -18.57
N ARG A 522 -18.24 14.41 -18.30
CA ARG A 522 -18.55 15.74 -18.83
C ARG A 522 -17.47 16.34 -19.73
N CYS A 523 -16.35 15.64 -19.95
CA CYS A 523 -15.16 16.18 -20.64
C CYS A 523 -14.71 17.52 -20.04
N ALA A 524 -14.51 17.54 -18.73
CA ALA A 524 -14.04 18.71 -18.00
C ALA A 524 -12.56 18.57 -17.59
N ASP A 525 -11.96 19.68 -17.19
CA ASP A 525 -10.64 19.74 -16.59
C ASP A 525 -10.69 19.31 -15.11
N LEU A 526 -10.57 18.00 -14.90
CA LEU A 526 -10.55 17.38 -13.57
C LEU A 526 -9.32 17.83 -12.74
N GLY A 527 -8.19 18.12 -13.40
CA GLY A 527 -6.94 18.56 -12.79
C GLY A 527 -6.96 19.96 -12.16
N ASP A 528 -8.07 20.70 -12.27
CA ASP A 528 -8.30 21.95 -11.51
C ASP A 528 -8.79 21.70 -10.07
N THR A 529 -9.22 20.47 -9.78
CA THR A 529 -9.79 20.05 -8.48
C THR A 529 -8.83 19.15 -7.71
N GLU A 530 -8.82 19.24 -6.39
CA GLU A 530 -8.12 18.28 -5.53
C GLU A 530 -9.00 17.04 -5.29
N PRO A 531 -8.44 15.82 -5.23
CA PRO A 531 -7.00 15.46 -5.26
C PRO A 531 -6.34 15.50 -6.64
N LEU A 532 -7.09 15.57 -7.74
CA LEU A 532 -6.58 15.29 -9.10
C LEU A 532 -5.52 16.30 -9.59
N ARG A 533 -5.53 17.53 -9.08
CA ARG A 533 -4.44 18.52 -9.25
C ARG A 533 -3.09 18.04 -8.71
N ASN A 534 -3.07 17.31 -7.59
CA ASN A 534 -1.83 16.80 -7.01
C ASN A 534 -1.28 15.63 -7.84
N TYR A 535 -2.16 14.77 -8.36
CA TYR A 535 -1.80 13.78 -9.37
C TYR A 535 -1.24 14.44 -10.65
N LEU A 536 -1.86 15.51 -11.15
CA LEU A 536 -1.37 16.27 -12.31
C LEU A 536 0.05 16.83 -12.08
N ARG A 537 0.30 17.43 -10.91
CA ARG A 537 1.64 17.93 -10.51
C ARG A 537 2.69 16.82 -10.49
N GLU A 538 2.35 15.68 -9.89
CA GLU A 538 3.26 14.52 -9.76
C GLU A 538 3.58 13.92 -11.13
N PHE A 539 2.56 13.57 -11.94
CA PHE A 539 2.75 13.00 -13.28
C PHE A 539 3.54 13.92 -14.20
N LEU A 540 3.27 15.23 -14.16
CA LEU A 540 4.01 16.21 -14.97
C LEU A 540 5.37 16.57 -14.38
N GLY A 541 5.66 16.20 -13.12
CA GLY A 541 6.88 16.54 -12.41
C GLY A 541 7.05 18.05 -12.22
N ASN A 542 5.96 18.76 -11.98
CA ASN A 542 5.95 20.20 -11.76
C ASN A 542 4.94 20.59 -10.66
N GLU A 543 5.45 20.89 -9.47
CA GLU A 543 4.64 21.32 -8.33
C GLU A 543 4.02 22.72 -8.51
N SER A 544 4.53 23.54 -9.43
CA SER A 544 4.08 24.93 -9.62
C SER A 544 2.74 25.08 -10.34
N LEU A 545 2.17 23.99 -10.88
CA LEU A 545 0.90 24.02 -11.61
C LEU A 545 -0.24 24.40 -10.66
N MET A 546 -1.03 25.41 -10.99
CA MET A 546 -2.24 25.79 -10.24
C MET A 546 -3.50 25.11 -10.78
N GLY A 547 -3.46 24.66 -12.04
CA GLY A 547 -4.56 23.97 -12.71
C GLY A 547 -4.17 23.48 -14.11
N CYS A 548 -5.19 23.16 -14.88
CA CYS A 548 -5.06 22.59 -16.22
C CYS A 548 -4.55 23.58 -17.27
N ASP A 549 -4.86 24.87 -17.16
CA ASP A 549 -4.30 25.92 -18.03
C ASP A 549 -2.75 25.89 -18.05
N ASP A 550 -2.11 25.68 -16.89
CA ASP A 550 -0.64 25.57 -16.79
C ASP A 550 -0.11 24.25 -17.38
N ALA A 551 -0.96 23.23 -17.50
CA ALA A 551 -0.65 21.94 -18.10
C ALA A 551 -0.78 21.93 -19.64
N ARG A 552 -1.33 22.99 -20.26
CA ARG A 552 -1.49 23.12 -21.72
C ARG A 552 -0.21 22.79 -22.53
N PRO A 553 1.02 23.17 -22.12
CA PRO A 553 2.24 22.81 -22.85
C PRO A 553 2.54 21.30 -22.90
N TYR A 554 1.99 20.51 -21.97
CA TYR A 554 2.22 19.07 -21.88
C TYR A 554 1.22 18.25 -22.71
N CYS A 555 0.06 18.82 -23.06
CA CYS A 555 -1.00 18.14 -23.82
C CYS A 555 -0.54 17.55 -25.16
N GLY A 556 0.35 18.26 -25.87
CA GLY A 556 0.90 17.84 -27.17
C GLY A 556 2.14 16.95 -27.08
N LEU A 557 2.58 16.56 -25.88
CA LEU A 557 3.69 15.62 -25.73
C LEU A 557 3.25 14.23 -26.20
N MET A 558 4.08 13.61 -27.03
CA MET A 558 3.93 12.20 -27.41
C MET A 558 4.20 11.31 -26.20
N ASP A 559 3.43 10.23 -26.09
CA ASP A 559 3.59 9.24 -25.02
C ASP A 559 4.74 8.28 -25.29
N GLY A 560 5.95 8.82 -25.23
CA GLY A 560 7.12 8.04 -24.86
C GLY A 560 7.06 7.61 -23.38
N ARG A 561 8.10 6.90 -22.94
CA ARG A 561 8.30 6.22 -21.63
C ARG A 561 7.86 6.92 -20.32
N ASN A 562 7.42 8.18 -20.35
CA ASN A 562 7.06 8.99 -19.18
C ASN A 562 5.56 9.36 -19.09
N GLY A 563 4.71 9.02 -20.08
CA GLY A 563 3.23 9.14 -20.00
C GLY A 563 2.63 10.53 -19.76
N LYS A 564 3.41 11.61 -19.89
CA LYS A 564 3.01 12.97 -19.49
C LYS A 564 1.90 13.56 -20.35
N GLY A 565 1.90 13.27 -21.66
CA GLY A 565 0.88 13.75 -22.58
C GLY A 565 -0.47 13.10 -22.30
N PHE A 566 -0.47 11.77 -22.10
CA PHE A 566 -1.62 11.00 -21.67
C PHE A 566 -2.19 11.54 -20.36
N ALA A 567 -1.37 11.73 -19.33
CA ALA A 567 -1.81 12.23 -18.03
C ALA A 567 -2.41 13.65 -18.13
N ALA A 568 -1.79 14.54 -18.93
CA ALA A 568 -2.35 15.86 -19.20
C ALA A 568 -3.71 15.76 -19.90
N ARG A 569 -3.86 14.97 -20.97
CA ARG A 569 -5.14 14.84 -21.71
C ARG A 569 -6.24 14.13 -20.91
N MET A 570 -5.87 13.23 -20.01
CA MET A 570 -6.76 12.52 -19.09
C MET A 570 -7.32 13.41 -17.98
N LEU A 571 -6.48 14.26 -17.39
CA LEU A 571 -6.88 15.13 -16.28
C LEU A 571 -7.36 16.52 -16.76
N CYS A 572 -6.92 16.96 -17.94
CA CYS A 572 -7.18 18.29 -18.51
C CYS A 572 -7.78 18.17 -19.91
N SER A 573 -8.88 17.42 -20.04
CA SER A 573 -9.47 17.08 -21.33
C SER A 573 -10.02 18.31 -22.10
N ASP A 574 -10.52 19.34 -21.41
CA ASP A 574 -10.99 20.57 -22.05
C ASP A 574 -9.80 21.44 -22.50
N THR A 575 -8.88 21.75 -21.58
CA THR A 575 -7.68 22.55 -21.90
C THR A 575 -6.78 21.93 -22.99
N CYS A 576 -6.68 20.59 -23.04
CA CYS A 576 -5.97 19.89 -24.11
C CYS A 576 -6.77 19.78 -25.42
N GLY A 577 -7.99 20.30 -25.49
CA GLY A 577 -8.84 20.31 -26.68
C GLY A 577 -9.38 18.94 -27.06
N CYS A 578 -9.61 18.04 -26.11
CA CYS A 578 -10.30 16.76 -26.37
C CYS A 578 -11.76 16.99 -26.82
N ASN A 579 -12.36 18.14 -26.51
CA ASN A 579 -13.68 18.54 -26.97
C ASN A 579 -13.68 19.31 -28.32
N ASP A 580 -12.56 19.40 -29.03
CA ASP A 580 -12.48 20.07 -30.34
C ASP A 580 -11.93 19.12 -31.42
N PRO A 581 -12.71 18.75 -32.46
CA PRO A 581 -12.25 17.84 -33.51
C PRO A 581 -11.11 18.42 -34.38
N ALA A 582 -10.93 19.75 -34.42
CA ALA A 582 -9.79 20.40 -35.10
C ALA A 582 -8.80 21.06 -34.12
N GLY A 583 -8.87 20.73 -32.83
CA GLY A 583 -8.06 21.36 -31.78
C GLY A 583 -6.55 21.18 -31.98
N GLU A 584 -5.75 22.07 -31.40
CA GLU A 584 -4.29 22.15 -31.61
C GLU A 584 -3.51 20.86 -31.31
N VAL A 585 -4.07 19.97 -30.48
CA VAL A 585 -3.55 18.65 -30.13
C VAL A 585 -4.27 17.58 -30.94
N MET A 586 -3.51 16.78 -31.68
CA MET A 586 -4.03 15.73 -32.57
C MET A 586 -4.24 14.39 -31.84
N GLN A 587 -3.53 14.16 -30.74
CA GLN A 587 -3.53 12.91 -29.99
C GLN A 587 -4.79 12.79 -29.13
N ILE A 588 -5.46 11.65 -29.21
CA ILE A 588 -6.68 11.32 -28.47
C ILE A 588 -6.42 10.32 -27.34
N ALA A 589 -5.21 9.73 -27.26
CA ALA A 589 -4.82 8.85 -26.16
C ALA A 589 -4.92 9.61 -24.83
N GLY A 590 -5.74 9.12 -23.90
CA GLY A 590 -6.07 9.80 -22.64
C GLY A 590 -7.28 10.74 -22.71
N CYS A 591 -7.75 11.13 -23.89
CA CYS A 591 -9.04 11.82 -24.04
C CYS A 591 -10.21 10.82 -24.01
N PRO A 592 -11.37 11.17 -23.41
CA PRO A 592 -12.63 10.46 -23.63
C PRO A 592 -13.26 10.87 -24.98
N TYR A 593 -12.54 10.61 -26.07
CA TYR A 593 -12.83 11.06 -27.44
C TYR A 593 -13.23 9.90 -28.36
N GLY A 594 -14.27 10.12 -29.16
CA GLY A 594 -14.84 9.15 -30.10
C GLY A 594 -16.35 9.00 -29.91
N LEU A 595 -17.01 8.35 -30.87
CA LEU A 595 -18.46 8.15 -30.84
C LEU A 595 -18.92 7.46 -29.55
N GLY A 596 -19.90 8.05 -28.88
CA GLY A 596 -20.45 7.55 -27.61
C GLY A 596 -19.64 7.91 -26.35
N ARG A 597 -18.49 8.60 -26.49
CA ARG A 597 -17.65 9.03 -25.37
C ARG A 597 -17.89 10.49 -25.01
N SER A 598 -17.59 10.87 -23.76
CA SER A 598 -18.11 12.09 -23.13
C SER A 598 -17.62 13.41 -23.74
N CYS A 599 -16.43 13.48 -24.36
CA CYS A 599 -16.02 14.70 -25.09
C CYS A 599 -16.80 14.91 -26.37
N TRP A 600 -17.16 13.84 -27.06
CA TRP A 600 -17.87 13.90 -28.35
C TRP A 600 -19.33 14.35 -28.21
N SER A 601 -19.93 14.08 -27.05
CA SER A 601 -21.27 14.56 -26.68
C SER A 601 -21.27 15.91 -25.94
N SER A 602 -20.11 16.53 -25.72
CA SER A 602 -20.02 17.80 -24.98
C SER A 602 -20.60 18.97 -25.78
N SER A 603 -21.13 19.98 -25.07
CA SER A 603 -21.63 21.20 -25.70
C SER A 603 -20.55 21.95 -26.49
N SER A 604 -19.32 21.96 -25.98
CA SER A 604 -18.16 22.59 -26.63
C SER A 604 -17.79 21.90 -27.95
N PHE A 605 -17.92 20.57 -28.04
CA PHE A 605 -17.72 19.83 -29.28
C PHE A 605 -18.77 20.17 -30.34
N LEU A 606 -20.05 20.21 -29.95
CA LEU A 606 -21.13 20.60 -30.85
C LEU A 606 -20.98 22.06 -31.32
N GLN A 607 -20.62 22.99 -30.44
CA GLN A 607 -20.33 24.39 -30.80
C GLN A 607 -19.11 24.52 -31.73
N SER A 608 -18.06 23.70 -31.51
CA SER A 608 -16.90 23.64 -32.41
C SER A 608 -17.33 23.24 -33.83
N LEU A 609 -18.18 22.20 -33.97
CA LEU A 609 -18.74 21.80 -35.27
C LEU A 609 -19.54 22.93 -35.94
N GLU A 610 -20.35 23.66 -35.18
CA GLU A 610 -21.13 24.81 -35.70
C GLU A 610 -20.24 26.00 -36.11
N SER A 611 -19.06 26.12 -35.51
CA SER A 611 -18.10 27.19 -35.82
C SER A 611 -17.29 26.94 -37.10
N TYR A 612 -17.22 25.70 -37.59
CA TYR A 612 -16.39 25.32 -38.72
C TYR A 612 -17.05 25.53 -40.07
N ALA A 613 -16.22 25.98 -41.02
CA ALA A 613 -16.65 26.21 -42.39
C ALA A 613 -16.64 24.91 -43.19
N CYS A 614 -17.59 24.79 -44.11
CA CYS A 614 -17.66 23.70 -45.07
C CYS A 614 -16.81 23.95 -46.33
N GLU A 615 -16.22 25.14 -46.46
CA GLU A 615 -15.28 25.48 -47.52
C GLU A 615 -13.85 25.09 -47.12
N GLU A 616 -13.19 24.29 -47.95
CA GLU A 616 -11.81 23.86 -47.70
C GLU A 616 -10.81 25.00 -47.94
N LYS A 617 -9.91 25.21 -46.98
CA LYS A 617 -8.79 26.14 -47.11
C LYS A 617 -7.76 25.59 -48.11
N SER A 618 -7.17 26.46 -48.92
CA SER A 618 -6.05 26.07 -49.78
C SER A 618 -4.83 25.64 -48.97
N ALA A 619 -3.91 24.87 -49.58
CA ALA A 619 -2.68 24.44 -48.92
C ALA A 619 -1.83 25.60 -48.38
N ALA A 620 -1.88 26.79 -49.02
CA ALA A 620 -1.19 27.98 -48.53
C ALA A 620 -1.84 28.56 -47.26
N GLU A 621 -3.18 28.54 -47.19
CA GLU A 621 -3.93 29.00 -46.02
C GLU A 621 -3.84 28.01 -44.86
N LEU A 622 -3.89 26.69 -45.14
CA LEU A 622 -3.66 25.64 -44.14
C LEU A 622 -2.27 25.70 -43.53
N ARG A 623 -1.22 26.00 -44.32
CA ARG A 623 0.13 26.28 -43.79
C ARG A 623 0.20 27.51 -42.86
N SER A 624 -0.79 28.41 -42.93
CA SER A 624 -0.92 29.54 -42.00
C SER A 624 -1.88 29.27 -40.82
N ASP A 625 -2.63 28.16 -40.82
CA ASP A 625 -3.47 27.76 -39.70
C ASP A 625 -2.59 27.03 -38.66
N ALA A 626 -2.50 27.62 -37.46
CA ALA A 626 -1.66 27.10 -36.39
C ALA A 626 -2.00 25.64 -36.03
N ARG A 627 -3.28 25.26 -36.08
CA ARG A 627 -3.75 23.91 -35.69
C ARG A 627 -3.28 22.86 -36.70
N TRP A 628 -3.47 23.13 -38.00
CA TRP A 628 -2.95 22.28 -39.08
C TRP A 628 -1.43 22.14 -39.01
N SER A 629 -0.71 23.25 -38.80
CA SER A 629 0.76 23.22 -38.70
C SER A 629 1.26 22.34 -37.54
N ARG A 630 0.57 22.33 -36.39
CA ARG A 630 0.91 21.45 -35.25
C ARG A 630 0.53 19.98 -35.47
N TRP A 631 -0.53 19.69 -36.23
CA TRP A 631 -0.85 18.31 -36.63
C TRP A 631 0.23 17.75 -37.55
N VAL A 632 0.65 18.53 -38.57
CA VAL A 632 1.77 18.15 -39.45
C VAL A 632 3.06 17.92 -38.65
N GLU A 633 3.40 18.81 -37.74
CA GLU A 633 4.60 18.67 -36.91
C GLU A 633 4.50 17.49 -35.93
N SER A 634 3.31 17.19 -35.41
CA SER A 634 3.06 15.99 -34.60
C SER A 634 3.33 14.70 -35.37
N ILE A 635 2.78 14.58 -36.59
CA ILE A 635 3.01 13.39 -37.43
C ILE A 635 4.50 13.28 -37.82
N ARG A 636 5.14 14.40 -38.16
CA ARG A 636 6.59 14.47 -38.42
C ARG A 636 7.39 13.95 -37.22
N ALA A 637 7.10 14.41 -36.01
CA ALA A 637 7.76 13.98 -34.78
C ALA A 637 7.61 12.47 -34.48
N ILE A 638 6.48 11.84 -34.85
CA ILE A 638 6.32 10.38 -34.77
C ILE A 638 7.28 9.67 -35.74
N GLY A 639 7.37 10.17 -36.98
CA GLY A 639 8.28 9.65 -38.00
C GLY A 639 9.76 9.81 -37.65
N GLU A 640 10.14 10.93 -37.01
CA GLU A 640 11.53 11.22 -36.58
C GLU A 640 11.94 10.54 -35.26
N ALA A 641 10.99 9.97 -34.50
CA ALA A 641 11.28 9.37 -33.20
C ALA A 641 12.28 8.21 -33.30
N THR A 642 13.25 8.14 -32.39
CA THR A 642 14.36 7.16 -32.44
C THR A 642 14.03 5.74 -31.97
N ASP A 643 12.77 5.48 -31.58
CA ASP A 643 12.32 4.14 -31.18
C ASP A 643 12.30 3.15 -32.35
N THR A 644 12.57 1.87 -32.12
CA THR A 644 12.45 0.80 -33.12
C THR A 644 11.09 0.11 -33.13
N ALA A 645 10.20 0.39 -32.17
CA ALA A 645 8.96 -0.35 -31.97
C ALA A 645 7.72 0.23 -32.69
N THR A 646 7.73 1.49 -33.12
CA THR A 646 6.57 2.09 -33.81
C THR A 646 6.57 1.73 -35.30
N GLU A 647 5.62 0.91 -35.74
CA GLU A 647 5.35 0.66 -37.16
C GLU A 647 4.81 1.92 -37.86
N GLY A 648 5.16 2.17 -39.13
CA GLY A 648 4.56 3.24 -39.95
C GLY A 648 5.31 4.58 -40.02
N LYS A 649 6.57 4.64 -39.57
CA LYS A 649 7.33 5.92 -39.46
C LYS A 649 7.68 6.57 -40.79
N GLU A 650 8.06 5.79 -41.79
CA GLU A 650 8.41 6.32 -43.11
C GLU A 650 7.16 6.92 -43.77
N GLU A 651 6.04 6.22 -43.65
CA GLU A 651 4.73 6.67 -44.11
C GLU A 651 4.23 7.89 -43.33
N ALA A 652 4.54 8.04 -42.04
CA ALA A 652 4.27 9.28 -41.30
C ALA A 652 5.03 10.48 -41.86
N LEU A 653 6.33 10.36 -42.15
CA LEU A 653 7.10 11.45 -42.75
C LEU A 653 6.54 11.86 -44.12
N LEU A 654 6.21 10.88 -44.96
CA LEU A 654 5.57 11.12 -46.25
C LEU A 654 4.18 11.76 -46.09
N THR A 655 3.39 11.34 -45.10
CA THR A 655 2.07 11.89 -44.79
C THR A 655 2.16 13.34 -44.32
N ALA A 656 3.07 13.64 -43.37
CA ALA A 656 3.31 15.00 -42.89
C ALA A 656 3.78 15.92 -44.03
N GLN A 657 4.65 15.45 -44.92
CA GLN A 657 5.11 16.21 -46.08
C GLN A 657 3.95 16.46 -47.08
N ALA A 658 3.15 15.44 -47.40
CA ALA A 658 2.02 15.58 -48.29
C ALA A 658 0.94 16.54 -47.73
N MET A 659 0.64 16.47 -46.43
CA MET A 659 -0.26 17.41 -45.75
C MET A 659 0.28 18.85 -45.77
N TRP A 660 1.59 19.04 -45.66
CA TRP A 660 2.22 20.35 -45.77
C TRP A 660 2.14 20.93 -47.18
N ASP A 661 2.50 20.16 -48.20
CA ASP A 661 2.60 20.66 -49.57
C ASP A 661 1.23 20.81 -50.23
N HIS A 662 0.34 19.82 -50.07
CA HIS A 662 -0.91 19.66 -50.81
C HIS A 662 -2.19 20.01 -50.03
N GLY A 663 -2.11 20.27 -48.72
CA GLY A 663 -3.31 20.55 -47.91
C GLY A 663 -4.28 19.36 -47.95
N CYS A 664 -5.58 19.60 -48.17
CA CYS A 664 -6.58 18.54 -48.25
C CYS A 664 -6.37 17.52 -49.39
N ALA A 665 -5.65 17.89 -50.47
CA ALA A 665 -5.32 16.97 -51.56
C ALA A 665 -4.19 15.96 -51.21
N PHE A 666 -3.68 15.94 -49.98
CA PHE A 666 -2.61 15.04 -49.55
C PHE A 666 -2.94 13.56 -49.76
N GLY A 667 -4.19 13.16 -49.54
CA GLY A 667 -4.62 11.77 -49.70
C GLY A 667 -4.54 11.26 -51.14
N GLU A 668 -4.85 12.11 -52.13
CA GLU A 668 -4.69 11.79 -53.55
C GLU A 668 -3.20 11.67 -53.92
N ASN A 669 -2.37 12.59 -53.41
CA ASN A 669 -0.94 12.60 -53.64
C ASN A 669 -0.24 11.35 -53.07
N LEU A 670 -0.57 10.93 -51.84
CA LEU A 670 -0.09 9.69 -51.24
C LEU A 670 -0.55 8.45 -52.02
N THR A 671 -1.80 8.46 -52.51
CA THR A 671 -2.33 7.37 -53.35
C THR A 671 -1.57 7.25 -54.68
N GLN A 672 -1.20 8.37 -55.31
CA GLN A 672 -0.35 8.39 -56.50
C GLN A 672 1.08 7.86 -56.23
N MET A 673 1.58 8.03 -55.01
CA MET A 673 2.86 7.47 -54.54
C MET A 673 2.74 6.02 -54.02
N ASN A 674 1.56 5.40 -54.11
CA ASN A 674 1.26 4.05 -53.60
C ASN A 674 1.48 3.90 -52.08
N VAL A 675 1.26 4.98 -51.31
CA VAL A 675 1.34 5.01 -49.84
C VAL A 675 -0.08 5.03 -49.25
N THR A 676 -0.42 4.03 -48.44
CA THR A 676 -1.75 3.95 -47.79
C THR A 676 -1.77 4.72 -46.47
N TRP A 677 -2.40 5.90 -46.45
CA TRP A 677 -2.51 6.75 -45.26
C TRP A 677 -3.74 6.43 -44.38
N GLY A 678 -4.79 5.84 -44.96
CA GLY A 678 -6.05 5.54 -44.30
C GLY A 678 -7.24 6.07 -45.10
N SER A 679 -8.15 6.75 -44.40
CA SER A 679 -9.32 7.46 -44.91
C SER A 679 -9.52 8.75 -44.11
N CYS A 680 -10.42 9.62 -44.57
CA CYS A 680 -10.78 10.82 -43.82
C CYS A 680 -11.18 10.59 -42.37
N PHE A 681 -11.80 9.44 -42.08
CA PHE A 681 -12.38 9.10 -40.78
C PHE A 681 -11.56 8.03 -40.02
N SER A 682 -10.39 7.64 -40.53
CA SER A 682 -9.52 6.65 -39.88
C SER A 682 -8.10 6.67 -40.44
N TRP A 683 -7.10 6.73 -39.58
CA TRP A 683 -5.71 6.59 -40.00
C TRP A 683 -5.34 5.12 -40.24
N ARG A 684 -4.32 4.88 -41.09
CA ARG A 684 -3.74 3.54 -41.27
C ARG A 684 -3.05 3.04 -40.00
N PHE A 685 -2.57 3.96 -39.16
CA PHE A 685 -1.85 3.69 -37.91
C PHE A 685 -2.78 3.85 -36.71
N ASP A 686 -2.72 2.91 -35.78
CA ASP A 686 -3.51 2.92 -34.55
C ASP A 686 -2.80 3.73 -33.45
N TRP A 687 -2.56 5.02 -33.73
CA TRP A 687 -1.87 5.95 -32.82
C TRP A 687 -2.84 6.82 -32.02
N GLY A 688 -4.15 6.57 -32.12
CA GLY A 688 -5.17 7.41 -31.50
C GLY A 688 -5.06 8.87 -31.93
N LEU A 689 -5.25 9.14 -33.22
CA LEU A 689 -5.19 10.51 -33.79
C LEU A 689 -6.57 10.99 -34.23
N LYS A 690 -6.83 12.30 -34.06
CA LYS A 690 -7.99 12.99 -34.63
C LYS A 690 -8.00 12.90 -36.15
N THR A 691 -9.19 12.90 -36.71
CA THR A 691 -9.48 12.68 -38.13
C THR A 691 -9.57 14.01 -38.89
N VAL A 692 -9.40 14.00 -40.22
CA VAL A 692 -9.11 15.22 -41.01
C VAL A 692 -10.34 15.96 -41.55
N GLU A 693 -11.54 15.41 -41.37
CA GLU A 693 -12.78 15.93 -41.95
C GLU A 693 -13.16 17.34 -41.46
N ALA A 694 -12.67 17.75 -40.29
CA ALA A 694 -12.88 19.10 -39.76
C ALA A 694 -12.03 20.17 -40.48
N PHE A 695 -10.94 19.79 -41.13
CA PHE A 695 -10.15 20.67 -42.02
C PHE A 695 -10.51 20.50 -43.50
N CYS A 696 -10.96 19.29 -43.87
CA CYS A 696 -11.17 18.88 -45.26
C CYS A 696 -12.61 18.36 -45.51
N PRO A 697 -13.66 19.15 -45.25
CA PRO A 697 -15.05 18.70 -45.35
C PRO A 697 -15.48 18.25 -46.75
N SER A 698 -15.02 18.91 -47.82
CA SER A 698 -15.46 18.61 -49.19
C SER A 698 -14.77 17.35 -49.73
N THR A 699 -13.46 17.24 -49.54
CA THR A 699 -12.63 16.06 -49.86
C THR A 699 -13.12 14.84 -49.08
N CYS A 700 -13.56 15.02 -47.84
CA CYS A 700 -14.10 13.97 -46.99
C CYS A 700 -15.60 13.67 -47.18
N GLY A 701 -16.29 14.40 -48.06
CA GLY A 701 -17.69 14.13 -48.39
C GLY A 701 -18.67 14.36 -47.24
N CYS A 702 -18.48 15.42 -46.44
CA CYS A 702 -19.36 15.80 -45.32
C CYS A 702 -20.80 16.20 -45.72
N ASP A 703 -21.21 15.95 -46.96
CA ASP A 703 -22.46 16.42 -47.55
C ASP A 703 -23.67 15.52 -47.27
N SER A 704 -23.47 14.20 -47.06
CA SER A 704 -24.60 13.26 -47.03
C SER A 704 -24.37 11.97 -46.23
N GLY A 705 -24.19 12.06 -44.91
CA GLY A 705 -24.49 10.90 -44.04
C GLY A 705 -23.75 10.78 -42.71
N ASN A 706 -22.56 11.37 -42.56
CA ASN A 706 -21.69 11.07 -41.42
C ASN A 706 -22.01 11.93 -40.17
N LEU A 707 -23.24 11.80 -39.67
CA LEU A 707 -23.73 12.47 -38.43
C LEU A 707 -23.00 12.04 -37.15
N ASP A 708 -22.17 11.00 -37.23
CA ASP A 708 -21.34 10.47 -36.14
C ASP A 708 -19.84 10.83 -36.28
N SER A 709 -19.49 11.73 -37.22
CA SER A 709 -18.12 12.21 -37.48
C SER A 709 -17.87 13.65 -37.02
N GLY A 710 -16.60 14.07 -37.03
CA GLY A 710 -16.16 15.44 -36.77
C GLY A 710 -16.43 16.43 -37.92
N CYS A 711 -17.23 16.05 -38.92
CA CYS A 711 -17.62 16.90 -40.04
C CYS A 711 -18.27 18.22 -39.54
N PRO A 712 -17.87 19.39 -40.07
CA PRO A 712 -18.47 20.68 -39.77
C PRO A 712 -19.99 20.68 -39.91
N ARG A 713 -20.68 21.42 -39.02
CA ARG A 713 -22.15 21.56 -39.01
C ARG A 713 -22.61 23.00 -38.82
N PRO A 714 -22.19 23.96 -39.66
CA PRO A 714 -22.58 25.34 -39.48
C PRO A 714 -24.11 25.50 -39.48
N ALA A 715 -24.62 26.26 -38.51
CA ALA A 715 -26.06 26.40 -38.22
C ALA A 715 -26.81 25.05 -38.03
N GLY A 716 -26.11 24.03 -37.50
CA GLY A 716 -26.66 22.68 -37.25
C GLY A 716 -26.88 21.83 -38.51
N ARG A 717 -26.40 22.28 -39.68
CA ARG A 717 -26.63 21.65 -40.99
C ARG A 717 -25.37 20.99 -41.54
N ASN A 718 -25.51 19.89 -42.27
CA ASN A 718 -24.39 19.27 -42.96
C ASN A 718 -23.95 20.10 -44.19
N CYS A 719 -22.72 19.89 -44.67
CA CYS A 719 -22.15 20.74 -45.72
C CYS A 719 -22.95 20.76 -47.03
N GLY A 720 -23.65 19.67 -47.36
CA GLY A 720 -24.47 19.55 -48.56
C GLY A 720 -25.75 20.40 -48.51
N THR A 721 -26.35 20.58 -47.34
CA THR A 721 -27.53 21.45 -47.15
C THR A 721 -27.16 22.91 -46.88
N VAL A 722 -25.91 23.18 -46.52
CA VAL A 722 -25.37 24.54 -46.33
C VAL A 722 -25.15 25.27 -47.67
N ALA A 723 -25.18 24.55 -48.81
CA ALA A 723 -25.17 25.14 -50.15
C ALA A 723 -26.36 26.08 -50.45
N GLU A 724 -27.43 26.02 -49.66
CA GLU A 724 -28.58 26.94 -49.71
C GLU A 724 -28.37 28.21 -48.86
N CYS A 725 -27.22 28.33 -48.16
CA CYS A 725 -26.89 29.42 -47.26
C CYS A 725 -25.82 30.35 -47.85
N VAL A 726 -25.82 31.61 -47.45
CA VAL A 726 -24.74 32.57 -47.76
C VAL A 726 -23.64 32.49 -46.70
N PHE A 727 -22.38 32.36 -47.13
CA PHE A 727 -21.22 32.56 -46.25
C PHE A 727 -20.72 34.00 -46.37
N THR A 728 -20.79 34.77 -45.27
CA THR A 728 -20.18 36.10 -45.18
C THR A 728 -19.66 36.37 -43.77
N SER A 729 -18.62 37.20 -43.66
CA SER A 729 -18.03 37.59 -42.37
C SER A 729 -17.67 36.41 -41.44
N GLY A 730 -17.35 35.25 -42.03
CA GLY A 730 -17.01 34.02 -41.31
C GLY A 730 -18.20 33.22 -40.76
N ARG A 731 -19.44 33.50 -41.19
CA ARG A 731 -20.65 32.77 -40.73
C ARG A 731 -21.59 32.44 -41.89
N TYR A 732 -22.38 31.39 -41.71
CA TYR A 732 -23.43 31.00 -42.64
C TYR A 732 -24.79 31.58 -42.25
N TYR A 733 -25.49 32.12 -43.24
CA TYR A 733 -26.81 32.70 -43.14
C TYR A 733 -27.76 31.89 -44.02
N CYS A 734 -28.63 31.09 -43.38
CA CYS A 734 -29.52 30.14 -44.05
C CYS A 734 -30.96 30.68 -44.14
N PRO A 735 -31.74 30.32 -45.19
CA PRO A 735 -33.07 30.89 -45.43
C PRO A 735 -34.05 30.72 -44.26
N ASP A 736 -34.02 29.58 -43.57
CA ASP A 736 -34.95 29.30 -42.48
C ASP A 736 -34.63 30.05 -41.17
N ALA A 737 -33.45 30.69 -41.08
CA ALA A 737 -32.94 31.32 -39.86
C ALA A 737 -32.84 32.86 -39.95
N TYR A 738 -32.83 33.43 -41.15
CA TYR A 738 -32.63 34.87 -41.37
C TYR A 738 -33.64 35.45 -42.36
N PRO A 739 -34.11 36.70 -42.19
CA PRO A 739 -35.02 37.34 -43.13
C PRO A 739 -34.40 37.41 -44.53
N ASN A 740 -35.14 36.89 -45.51
CA ASN A 740 -34.71 36.81 -46.89
C ASN A 740 -35.90 36.92 -47.84
N PHE A 741 -35.64 37.11 -49.14
CA PHE A 741 -36.67 36.98 -50.17
C PHE A 741 -36.10 36.48 -51.50
N ASP A 742 -36.96 35.78 -52.25
CA ASP A 742 -36.59 35.13 -53.51
C ASP A 742 -37.08 35.87 -54.75
N GLY A 743 -36.39 35.64 -55.87
CA GLY A 743 -36.84 36.02 -57.20
C GLY A 743 -36.22 35.17 -58.30
N ILE A 744 -36.56 35.52 -59.54
CA ILE A 744 -35.97 34.95 -60.76
C ILE A 744 -35.26 36.08 -61.52
N ALA A 745 -34.02 35.84 -61.90
CA ALA A 745 -33.28 36.63 -62.87
C ALA A 745 -33.14 35.83 -64.16
N ASP A 746 -33.77 36.32 -65.21
CA ASP A 746 -33.77 35.74 -66.55
C ASP A 746 -32.68 36.41 -67.38
N VAL A 747 -31.62 35.68 -67.69
CA VAL A 747 -30.50 36.16 -68.50
C VAL A 747 -30.64 35.65 -69.93
N HIS A 748 -30.75 36.57 -70.88
CA HIS A 748 -30.78 36.29 -72.30
C HIS A 748 -29.36 36.27 -72.85
N LEU A 749 -29.00 35.18 -73.52
CA LEU A 749 -27.67 34.91 -74.04
C LEU A 749 -27.72 34.70 -75.56
N ASP A 750 -27.10 35.63 -76.30
CA ASP A 750 -26.93 35.52 -77.75
C ASP A 750 -25.65 34.72 -78.12
N ASP A 751 -24.61 34.77 -77.28
CA ASP A 751 -23.41 33.92 -77.39
C ASP A 751 -23.27 33.01 -76.16
N VAL A 752 -23.50 31.72 -76.37
CA VAL A 752 -23.42 30.68 -75.32
C VAL A 752 -21.97 30.31 -74.99
N ASP A 753 -21.07 30.38 -75.98
CA ASP A 753 -19.67 29.94 -75.79
C ASP A 753 -18.90 31.03 -75.03
N ALA A 754 -19.14 32.31 -75.33
CA ALA A 754 -18.64 33.44 -74.54
C ALA A 754 -19.19 33.43 -73.10
N PHE A 755 -20.47 33.05 -72.92
CA PHE A 755 -21.05 32.90 -71.58
C PHE A 755 -20.37 31.79 -70.77
N VAL A 756 -20.12 30.62 -71.36
CA VAL A 756 -19.45 29.50 -70.66
C VAL A 756 -18.05 29.87 -70.20
N GLN A 757 -17.29 30.61 -71.02
CA GLN A 757 -15.95 31.09 -70.67
C GLN A 757 -15.95 32.17 -69.57
N SER A 758 -17.06 32.93 -69.44
CA SER A 758 -17.16 34.09 -68.54
C SER A 758 -18.15 33.89 -67.39
N ARG A 759 -18.58 32.64 -67.13
CA ARG A 759 -19.73 32.30 -66.27
C ARG A 759 -19.58 32.87 -64.86
N THR A 760 -18.42 32.73 -64.23
CA THR A 760 -18.16 33.22 -62.86
C THR A 760 -18.21 34.75 -62.78
N GLN A 761 -17.63 35.46 -63.74
CA GLN A 761 -17.69 36.92 -63.82
C GLN A 761 -19.12 37.41 -64.08
N ILE A 762 -19.90 36.71 -64.90
CA ILE A 762 -21.31 37.05 -65.17
C ILE A 762 -22.17 36.85 -63.91
N MET A 763 -21.97 35.77 -63.15
CA MET A 763 -22.66 35.56 -61.87
C MET A 763 -22.27 36.62 -60.84
N GLN A 764 -20.99 37.00 -60.74
CA GLN A 764 -20.54 38.10 -59.88
C GLN A 764 -21.11 39.46 -60.31
N ALA A 765 -21.24 39.72 -61.62
CA ALA A 765 -21.90 40.92 -62.13
C ALA A 765 -23.40 40.93 -61.75
N LEU A 766 -24.05 39.77 -61.78
CA LEU A 766 -25.45 39.62 -61.40
C LEU A 766 -25.66 39.82 -59.90
N GLN A 767 -24.82 39.23 -59.03
CA GLN A 767 -24.82 39.47 -57.57
C GLN A 767 -24.63 40.95 -57.25
N LYS A 768 -23.60 41.59 -57.82
CA LYS A 768 -23.35 43.04 -57.66
C LYS A 768 -24.51 43.89 -58.15
N THR A 769 -25.21 43.47 -59.20
CA THR A 769 -26.38 44.16 -59.74
C THR A 769 -27.57 44.03 -58.81
N LEU A 770 -27.91 42.82 -58.35
CA LEU A 770 -29.01 42.58 -57.41
C LEU A 770 -28.81 43.32 -56.08
N ALA A 771 -27.60 43.29 -55.52
CA ALA A 771 -27.25 44.07 -54.32
C ALA A 771 -27.37 45.59 -54.57
N SER A 772 -26.77 46.09 -55.66
CA SER A 772 -26.83 47.53 -56.01
C SER A 772 -28.23 48.04 -56.35
N LEU A 773 -29.14 47.19 -56.84
CA LEU A 773 -30.53 47.55 -57.13
C LEU A 773 -31.42 47.48 -55.88
N THR A 774 -31.14 46.55 -54.96
CA THR A 774 -31.87 46.42 -53.68
C THR A 774 -31.49 47.52 -52.69
N GLY A 775 -30.21 47.93 -52.65
CA GLY A 775 -29.72 48.98 -51.76
C GLY A 775 -29.79 48.58 -50.28
N ASN A 776 -30.06 49.56 -49.40
CA ASN A 776 -30.35 49.35 -47.98
C ASN A 776 -29.36 48.42 -47.25
N GLY A 777 -28.04 48.60 -47.44
CA GLY A 777 -27.02 47.81 -46.76
C GLY A 777 -26.84 46.37 -47.27
N VAL A 778 -27.57 45.95 -48.31
CA VAL A 778 -27.34 44.65 -48.99
C VAL A 778 -26.03 44.71 -49.76
N LEU A 779 -25.06 43.91 -49.35
CA LEU A 779 -23.77 43.73 -50.03
C LEU A 779 -23.86 42.62 -51.09
N PRO A 780 -22.96 42.58 -52.10
CA PRO A 780 -22.96 41.53 -53.13
C PRO A 780 -22.87 40.11 -52.56
N GLU A 781 -22.13 39.92 -51.46
CA GLU A 781 -22.07 38.65 -50.73
C GLU A 781 -23.42 38.21 -50.12
N HIS A 782 -24.36 39.12 -49.84
CA HIS A 782 -25.67 38.78 -49.27
C HIS A 782 -26.66 38.19 -50.29
N VAL A 783 -26.23 37.99 -51.55
CA VAL A 783 -27.08 37.51 -52.64
C VAL A 783 -26.63 36.12 -53.08
N LEU A 784 -27.41 35.10 -52.71
CA LEU A 784 -27.26 33.76 -53.27
C LEU A 784 -27.91 33.72 -54.66
N ILE A 785 -27.26 33.08 -55.62
CA ILE A 785 -27.84 32.84 -56.96
C ILE A 785 -27.61 31.39 -57.35
N THR A 786 -28.70 30.65 -57.50
CA THR A 786 -28.71 29.26 -57.94
C THR A 786 -29.20 29.19 -59.40
N GLN A 787 -28.54 28.37 -60.22
CA GLN A 787 -29.04 28.16 -61.58
C GLN A 787 -30.20 27.17 -61.54
N ARG A 788 -31.35 27.58 -62.05
CA ARG A 788 -32.54 26.74 -62.06
C ARG A 788 -32.30 25.50 -62.94
N ALA A 789 -32.57 24.31 -62.40
CA ALA A 789 -32.49 23.09 -63.19
C ALA A 789 -33.55 23.12 -64.31
N PRO A 790 -33.21 22.80 -65.57
CA PRO A 790 -34.21 22.74 -66.63
C PRO A 790 -35.24 21.65 -66.31
N PRO A 791 -36.55 21.88 -66.51
CA PRO A 791 -37.58 20.92 -66.15
C PRO A 791 -37.35 19.58 -66.87
N SER A 792 -37.20 18.52 -66.08
CA SER A 792 -36.87 17.17 -66.53
C SER A 792 -37.99 16.58 -67.40
N GLY A 793 -37.90 16.75 -68.72
CA GLY A 793 -38.90 16.17 -69.63
C GLY A 793 -38.90 16.61 -71.10
N GLN A 794 -38.17 17.66 -71.50
CA GLN A 794 -38.16 18.10 -72.92
C GLN A 794 -36.76 18.35 -73.50
N ILE A 795 -36.14 17.29 -74.02
CA ILE A 795 -35.14 17.44 -75.09
C ILE A 795 -35.90 17.71 -76.39
N ARG A 796 -35.99 18.99 -76.79
CA ARG A 796 -36.40 19.37 -78.15
C ARG A 796 -35.26 20.10 -78.84
N LEU A 797 -34.84 19.58 -80.00
CA LEU A 797 -33.97 20.31 -80.91
C LEU A 797 -34.66 21.59 -81.37
N ALA A 798 -34.29 22.73 -80.80
CA ALA A 798 -34.59 24.05 -81.33
C ALA A 798 -33.41 24.99 -81.06
N ARG A 799 -32.67 25.35 -82.12
CA ARG A 799 -31.62 26.39 -82.08
C ARG A 799 -32.29 27.78 -81.99
N ARG A 800 -32.85 28.11 -80.83
CA ARG A 800 -33.43 29.43 -80.50
C ARG A 800 -33.01 29.82 -79.08
N LEU A 801 -32.29 30.94 -78.99
CA LEU A 801 -32.10 31.84 -77.84
C LEU A 801 -31.98 31.15 -76.47
N ALA A 802 -30.75 31.09 -75.96
CA ALA A 802 -30.43 30.40 -74.71
C ALA A 802 -30.78 31.24 -73.47
N LYS A 803 -32.08 31.49 -73.25
CA LYS A 803 -32.58 32.04 -71.99
C LYS A 803 -32.14 31.12 -70.84
N LYS A 804 -31.51 31.70 -69.80
CA LYS A 804 -31.14 31.00 -68.56
C LYS A 804 -31.88 31.64 -67.40
N GLU A 805 -32.71 30.84 -66.74
CA GLU A 805 -33.38 31.24 -65.49
C GLU A 805 -32.43 30.99 -64.31
N TYR A 806 -32.21 32.01 -63.50
CA TYR A 806 -31.52 31.92 -62.22
C TYR A 806 -32.51 32.23 -61.11
N GLU A 807 -32.58 31.40 -60.08
CA GLU A 807 -33.27 31.75 -58.84
C GLU A 807 -32.25 32.48 -57.95
N TYR A 808 -32.69 33.56 -57.30
CA TYR A 808 -31.84 34.33 -56.38
C TYR A 808 -32.55 34.54 -55.06
N THR A 809 -31.78 34.53 -53.98
CA THR A 809 -32.24 34.77 -52.60
C THR A 809 -31.40 35.89 -52.01
N ILE A 810 -32.05 36.95 -51.52
CA ILE A 810 -31.36 38.11 -50.92
C ILE A 810 -31.56 38.07 -49.41
N PHE A 811 -30.45 38.03 -48.67
CA PHE A 811 -30.42 38.02 -47.21
C PHE A 811 -30.32 39.43 -46.63
N LEU A 812 -31.13 39.71 -45.60
CA LEU A 812 -31.24 41.03 -44.99
C LEU A 812 -30.50 41.04 -43.65
N LEU A 813 -29.18 41.22 -43.73
CA LEU A 813 -28.26 41.04 -42.59
C LEU A 813 -27.96 42.32 -41.80
N SER A 814 -28.46 43.49 -42.23
CA SER A 814 -28.29 44.76 -41.51
C SER A 814 -29.57 45.14 -40.77
N GLU A 815 -29.45 45.52 -39.50
CA GLU A 815 -30.58 45.80 -38.59
C GLU A 815 -31.53 46.91 -39.09
N ASP A 816 -31.04 47.85 -39.89
CA ASP A 816 -31.83 48.94 -40.48
C ASP A 816 -32.69 48.49 -41.70
N THR A 817 -32.59 47.22 -42.11
CA THR A 817 -33.13 46.73 -43.40
C THR A 817 -34.51 46.09 -43.26
N ASN A 818 -35.57 46.85 -43.53
CA ASN A 818 -36.92 46.29 -43.61
C ASN A 818 -37.15 45.53 -44.93
N GLU A 819 -37.56 44.26 -44.83
CA GLU A 819 -37.88 43.37 -45.96
C GLU A 819 -38.84 43.99 -46.98
N THR A 820 -39.90 44.67 -46.51
CA THR A 820 -40.85 45.36 -47.40
C THR A 820 -40.18 46.48 -48.19
N SER A 821 -39.32 47.27 -47.53
CA SER A 821 -38.61 48.39 -48.17
C SER A 821 -37.53 47.92 -49.16
N ALA A 822 -36.83 46.83 -48.86
CA ALA A 822 -35.86 46.22 -49.77
C ALA A 822 -36.54 45.59 -51.00
N ARG A 823 -37.64 44.85 -50.80
CA ARG A 823 -38.43 44.25 -51.88
C ARG A 823 -39.08 45.31 -52.77
N ASP A 824 -39.65 46.36 -52.20
CA ASP A 824 -40.27 47.47 -52.93
C ASP A 824 -39.23 48.29 -53.72
N ALA A 825 -38.04 48.51 -53.16
CA ALA A 825 -36.93 49.17 -53.87
C ALA A 825 -36.50 48.38 -55.10
N LEU A 826 -36.34 47.05 -54.97
CA LEU A 826 -36.00 46.18 -56.09
C LEU A 826 -37.14 46.15 -57.13
N GLY A 827 -38.40 45.93 -56.70
CA GLY A 827 -39.56 45.89 -57.60
C GLY A 827 -39.83 47.20 -58.34
N TRP A 828 -39.58 48.35 -57.71
CA TRP A 828 -39.66 49.65 -58.39
C TRP A 828 -38.56 49.82 -59.45
N MET A 829 -37.36 49.26 -59.22
CA MET A 829 -36.27 49.29 -60.18
C MET A 829 -36.47 48.33 -61.36
N THR A 830 -37.05 47.14 -61.13
CA THR A 830 -37.23 46.13 -62.20
C THR A 830 -38.29 46.51 -63.24
N THR A 831 -39.30 47.33 -62.89
CA THR A 831 -40.23 47.92 -63.88
C THR A 831 -39.56 48.86 -64.91
N ARG A 832 -38.25 49.09 -64.81
CA ARG A 832 -37.44 49.87 -65.77
C ARG A 832 -36.27 49.02 -66.30
N THR A 833 -36.56 48.04 -67.16
CA THR A 833 -35.59 47.12 -67.79
C THR A 833 -34.32 47.81 -68.29
N GLN A 834 -34.46 48.97 -68.95
CA GLN A 834 -33.33 49.77 -69.45
C GLN A 834 -32.33 50.19 -68.35
N ARG A 835 -32.80 50.43 -67.12
CA ARG A 835 -31.95 50.79 -65.96
C ARG A 835 -31.25 49.57 -65.38
N VAL A 836 -31.93 48.42 -65.32
CA VAL A 836 -31.35 47.13 -64.89
C VAL A 836 -30.18 46.76 -65.81
N ASN A 837 -30.43 46.72 -67.13
CA ASN A 837 -29.40 46.44 -68.14
C ASN A 837 -28.22 47.42 -68.03
N THR A 838 -28.47 48.72 -67.80
CA THR A 838 -27.37 49.71 -67.63
C THR A 838 -26.49 49.43 -66.41
N VAL A 839 -27.05 49.01 -65.27
CA VAL A 839 -26.27 48.66 -64.06
C VAL A 839 -25.51 47.35 -64.28
N PHE A 840 -26.15 46.36 -64.90
CA PHE A 840 -25.54 45.07 -65.22
C PHE A 840 -24.36 45.21 -66.20
N SER A 841 -24.53 45.92 -67.33
CA SER A 841 -23.45 46.19 -68.29
C SER A 841 -22.27 46.93 -67.65
N ARG A 842 -22.53 47.84 -66.70
CA ARG A 842 -21.46 48.51 -65.94
C ARG A 842 -20.68 47.52 -65.06
N ASN A 843 -21.38 46.61 -64.39
CA ASN A 843 -20.75 45.60 -63.55
C ASN A 843 -19.97 44.56 -64.36
N LEU A 844 -20.43 44.19 -65.57
CA LEU A 844 -19.67 43.38 -66.53
C LEU A 844 -18.39 44.07 -67.00
N LEU A 845 -18.48 45.35 -67.41
CA LEU A 845 -17.31 46.14 -67.81
C LEU A 845 -16.28 46.27 -66.67
N ALA A 846 -16.75 46.44 -65.43
CA ALA A 846 -15.88 46.48 -64.24
C ALA A 846 -15.20 45.13 -63.92
N LEU A 847 -15.70 44.02 -64.47
CA LEU A 847 -15.10 42.68 -64.39
C LEU A 847 -14.32 42.30 -65.67
N GLY A 848 -14.11 43.25 -66.58
CA GLY A 848 -13.30 43.06 -67.79
C GLY A 848 -14.03 42.45 -68.99
N ILE A 849 -15.35 42.31 -68.93
CA ILE A 849 -16.16 41.80 -70.06
C ILE A 849 -16.64 43.00 -70.91
N PRO A 850 -16.29 43.09 -72.21
CA PRO A 850 -16.82 44.12 -73.09
C PRO A 850 -18.32 43.94 -73.29
N ALA A 851 -19.12 44.94 -72.91
CA ALA A 851 -20.56 44.94 -73.19
C ALA A 851 -20.89 45.26 -74.67
N GLU A 852 -19.97 45.90 -75.41
CA GLU A 852 -20.14 46.21 -76.82
C GLU A 852 -19.89 44.98 -77.69
N GLY A 853 -20.96 44.24 -78.01
CA GLY A 853 -20.93 43.06 -78.89
C GLY A 853 -21.60 41.81 -78.32
N ALA A 854 -21.94 41.81 -77.03
CA ALA A 854 -22.75 40.77 -76.39
C ALA A 854 -24.07 41.40 -75.95
N ASP A 855 -25.14 41.20 -76.73
CA ASP A 855 -26.51 41.61 -76.38
C ASP A 855 -27.04 40.74 -75.23
N LEU A 856 -26.63 41.11 -74.01
CA LEU A 856 -26.99 40.46 -72.74
C LEU A 856 -28.11 41.26 -72.07
N GLU A 857 -29.36 40.88 -72.36
CA GLU A 857 -30.54 41.44 -71.69
C GLU A 857 -30.87 40.64 -70.42
N ILE A 858 -31.17 41.34 -69.32
CA ILE A 858 -31.64 40.72 -68.07
C ILE A 858 -33.01 41.26 -67.68
N GLU A 859 -33.95 40.33 -67.53
CA GLU A 859 -35.24 40.57 -66.91
C GLU A 859 -35.20 40.04 -65.46
N ILE A 860 -35.57 40.86 -64.48
CA ILE A 860 -35.55 40.47 -63.05
C ILE A 860 -36.97 40.55 -62.51
N SER A 861 -37.45 39.47 -61.92
CA SER A 861 -38.80 39.33 -61.38
C SER A 861 -38.75 38.82 -59.93
N ALA A 862 -39.10 39.67 -58.98
CA ALA A 862 -39.24 39.27 -57.58
C ALA A 862 -40.51 38.42 -57.40
N LYS A 863 -40.40 37.23 -56.81
CA LYS A 863 -41.58 36.41 -56.47
C LYS A 863 -42.16 36.93 -55.16
N GLY A 864 -43.48 37.10 -55.13
CA GLY A 864 -44.21 37.25 -53.86
C GLY A 864 -44.37 35.92 -53.17
N SER A 865 -43.43 35.55 -52.29
CA SER A 865 -43.66 34.52 -51.28
C SER A 865 -44.57 35.07 -50.17
N ALA A 866 -45.45 34.22 -49.63
CA ALA A 866 -46.24 34.57 -48.45
C ALA A 866 -45.33 34.61 -47.21
N PRO A 867 -45.61 35.45 -46.20
CA PRO A 867 -44.75 35.55 -45.03
C PRO A 867 -44.72 34.23 -44.26
N SER A 868 -43.55 33.59 -44.22
CA SER A 868 -43.24 32.52 -43.28
C SER A 868 -43.23 33.13 -41.87
N THR A 869 -44.22 32.76 -41.06
CA THR A 869 -44.29 33.18 -39.65
C THR A 869 -43.01 32.81 -38.91
N PRO A 870 -42.39 33.74 -38.15
CA PRO A 870 -41.22 33.42 -37.35
C PRO A 870 -41.63 32.41 -36.26
N SER A 871 -40.97 31.25 -36.24
CA SER A 871 -41.02 30.34 -35.09
C SER A 871 -40.43 31.05 -33.86
N PRO A 872 -40.99 30.85 -32.66
CA PRO A 872 -40.49 31.49 -31.46
C PRO A 872 -39.07 31.00 -31.14
N SER A 873 -38.18 31.94 -30.85
CA SER A 873 -36.83 31.65 -30.34
C SER A 873 -36.89 30.89 -29.01
N PRO A 874 -35.96 29.96 -28.75
CA PRO A 874 -35.79 29.41 -27.41
C PRO A 874 -35.35 30.54 -26.43
N PRO A 875 -35.73 30.47 -25.15
CA PRO A 875 -35.34 31.48 -24.17
C PRO A 875 -33.82 31.44 -23.95
N GLY A 876 -33.16 32.57 -24.16
CA GLY A 876 -31.74 32.73 -23.82
C GLY A 876 -31.56 32.80 -22.31
N ASP A 877 -30.85 31.83 -21.75
CA ASP A 877 -30.58 31.74 -20.32
C ASP A 877 -29.44 32.69 -19.93
N THR A 878 -29.77 33.95 -19.63
CA THR A 878 -28.80 34.94 -19.12
C THR A 878 -28.92 35.07 -17.61
N THR A 879 -28.21 34.21 -16.86
CA THR A 879 -27.97 34.39 -15.43
C THR A 879 -26.48 34.65 -15.16
N SER A 880 -26.12 35.94 -15.10
CA SER A 880 -24.83 36.41 -14.59
C SER A 880 -25.00 36.89 -13.14
N PRO A 881 -24.35 36.28 -12.13
CA PRO A 881 -24.43 36.73 -10.75
C PRO A 881 -23.40 37.83 -10.44
N LYS A 882 -23.86 38.99 -9.93
CA LYS A 882 -23.06 39.95 -9.15
C LYS A 882 -23.98 40.82 -8.28
N PRO A 883 -23.57 41.23 -7.07
CA PRO A 883 -22.61 40.59 -6.15
C PRO A 883 -23.29 39.64 -5.16
#